data_AF-A0A074MV78-F1
#
_entry.id   AF-A0A074MV78-F1
#
_cell.length_a   1.000
_cell.length_b   1.000
_cell.length_c   1.000
_cell.angle_alpha   90.00
_cell.angle_beta   90.00
_cell.angle_gamma   90.00
#
_symmetry.space_group_name_H-M   'P 1'
#
loop_
_entity.id
_entity.type
_entity.pdbx_description
1 polymer ?
#
loop_
_entity_poly.entity_id
_entity_poly.type
_entity_poly.pdbx_seq_one_letter_code
_entity_poly.pdbx_strand_id
1 'polypeptide(L)'
;MATVRGWFGNLNGGRRSHALSAVQRRRRRVALVAVLIGALAGLIELPLPLEDAYRTARAELRARNAPDDIVVIAIDDATMDELGWQPPTRSHDAVLLTRLFEKGTSRVLFDRAYASPAQPDEDRAFVEALRRFKGRVWLGAMPKTDNGLNQHDGLMPTPALRSEALLASMMGQAAPFGLAVRFPTSSKIDGQDIPSISAVLASYSGEEIWYRPDWAFEVKTIPTLSYADVIFDRVPASALSGKKVVVAPTHLNSPDLHRLPMGDQMPGVYFHVLGAHTLKDGAPLELSWYPALLFALAIIIAQTRKAHPSRRLTWTAVAILSLAPLALDRLGVYFEIFPAMIAMGIAARGLKRVALGKYEDATSLLKLEATAGDGTAPQSDVYALRLLTLPNRKQGDAAHGAAQFMEKVARLVAQADPSLSIDTEFAVEGDTLVWCAPALSRSEIGEHGEGLLAIVRHTLGKDRQGTKLGAVLGVDVNHEMDLRRRISHAMLACEQCSYLRNDLCISDEAHVSEIERHQKLLADLESAIEDEKIELGYQPKIDLPSGRIVGAEALLRWHHPELGPIAAQEAVKLAEDHDLIDELTLYVVDRAMSDLGDILGSHPEFRVSINFCSRTLTRGDITEDVALILSKHDVPARNIIIEITESVLLDFESTRRTIADLVALGAQVSIDDFGTGYSNLEYIRQLPSAELKIDRRFVSSVGSSEDGDELVRGTIELAHSMSKSVVAEGVEKKETADRLRALGCDMAQGYYFSQAIPAKALAKLLKDARMAA
;
A
#
# COMPACT_ATOMS: atom_id res chain seq x y z
N MET A 1 16.07 8.37 -37.38
CA MET A 1 16.54 7.16 -36.65
C MET A 1 18.06 6.96 -36.74
N ALA A 2 18.86 8.05 -36.80
CA ALA A 2 20.32 7.99 -36.74
C ALA A 2 20.88 9.36 -36.27
N THR A 3 20.60 9.71 -35.01
CA THR A 3 21.18 10.89 -34.31
C THR A 3 20.86 10.88 -32.79
N VAL A 4 20.90 9.71 -32.13
CA VAL A 4 20.68 9.60 -30.66
C VAL A 4 21.74 8.73 -29.96
N ARG A 5 22.81 8.31 -30.65
CA ARG A 5 23.81 7.37 -30.09
C ARG A 5 25.12 8.00 -29.58
N GLY A 6 25.22 9.32 -29.53
CA GLY A 6 26.48 10.02 -29.19
C GLY A 6 26.74 10.30 -27.71
N TRP A 7 25.76 10.19 -26.82
CA TRP A 7 25.87 10.72 -25.44
C TRP A 7 26.05 9.67 -24.32
N PHE A 8 25.87 8.37 -24.60
CA PHE A 8 25.85 7.33 -23.56
C PHE A 8 27.17 6.54 -23.43
N GLY A 9 28.31 7.25 -23.46
CA GLY A 9 29.61 6.67 -23.12
C GLY A 9 30.06 7.15 -21.74
N ASN A 10 30.15 6.23 -20.78
CA ASN A 10 30.69 6.38 -19.41
C ASN A 10 29.79 6.97 -18.30
N LEU A 11 28.73 6.25 -17.91
CA LEU A 11 28.14 6.39 -16.56
C LEU A 11 27.70 5.05 -15.95
N ASN A 12 28.53 4.00 -16.07
CA ASN A 12 28.40 2.80 -15.24
C ASN A 12 29.34 2.90 -14.02
N GLY A 13 29.03 3.82 -13.10
CA GLY A 13 29.65 3.95 -11.79
C GLY A 13 28.56 4.07 -10.74
N GLY A 14 28.31 2.99 -10.00
CA GLY A 14 27.10 2.81 -9.21
C GLY A 14 26.92 3.80 -8.04
N ARG A 15 25.75 4.43 -8.00
CA ARG A 15 25.13 4.97 -6.77
C ARG A 15 23.64 4.63 -6.79
N ARG A 16 23.26 3.54 -6.09
CA ARG A 16 21.86 3.29 -5.76
C ARG A 16 21.39 4.37 -4.77
N SER A 17 20.20 4.92 -4.95
CA SER A 17 19.63 5.92 -4.03
C SER A 17 19.73 5.47 -2.56
N HIS A 18 20.01 6.40 -1.64
CA HIS A 18 20.13 6.09 -0.21
C HIS A 18 18.84 5.45 0.34
N ALA A 19 17.67 5.85 -0.17
CA ALA A 19 16.36 5.29 0.18
C ALA A 19 16.21 3.80 -0.21
N LEU A 20 16.69 3.43 -1.40
CA LEU A 20 16.73 2.03 -1.87
C LEU A 20 17.52 1.13 -0.95
N SER A 21 18.70 1.60 -0.55
CA SER A 21 19.57 0.83 0.33
C SER A 21 18.87 0.57 1.67
N ALA A 22 18.07 1.49 2.19
CA ALA A 22 17.36 1.33 3.45
C ALA A 22 16.17 0.35 3.34
N VAL A 23 15.29 0.51 2.35
CA VAL A 23 14.13 -0.39 2.16
C VAL A 23 14.58 -1.81 1.85
N GLN A 24 15.54 -1.98 0.94
CA GLN A 24 16.08 -3.29 0.57
C GLN A 24 16.80 -3.95 1.75
N ARG A 25 17.54 -3.20 2.57
CA ARG A 25 18.14 -3.71 3.83
C ARG A 25 17.07 -4.18 4.80
N ARG A 26 15.98 -3.42 4.99
CA ARG A 26 14.89 -3.79 5.89
C ARG A 26 14.18 -5.07 5.42
N ARG A 27 13.93 -5.22 4.11
CA ARG A 27 13.36 -6.44 3.54
C ARG A 27 14.26 -7.66 3.71
N ARG A 28 15.55 -7.51 3.41
CA ARG A 28 16.54 -8.58 3.63
C ARG A 28 16.62 -8.99 5.09
N ARG A 29 16.55 -8.03 6.02
CA ARG A 29 16.52 -8.29 7.46
C ARG A 29 15.27 -9.09 7.85
N VAL A 30 14.10 -8.72 7.35
CA VAL A 30 12.85 -9.48 7.57
C VAL A 30 12.98 -10.92 7.05
N ALA A 31 13.48 -11.08 5.83
CA ALA A 31 13.69 -12.40 5.23
C ALA A 31 14.66 -13.26 6.04
N LEU A 32 15.80 -12.70 6.44
CA LEU A 32 16.79 -13.38 7.27
C LEU A 32 16.21 -13.82 8.61
N VAL A 33 15.53 -12.92 9.32
CA VAL A 33 14.91 -13.22 10.62
C VAL A 33 13.83 -14.29 10.47
N ALA A 34 13.00 -14.21 9.43
CA ALA A 34 11.95 -15.20 9.19
C ALA A 34 12.52 -16.62 8.98
N VAL A 35 13.58 -16.74 8.18
CA VAL A 35 14.24 -18.02 7.90
C VAL A 35 14.98 -18.54 9.14
N LEU A 36 15.65 -17.66 9.89
CA LEU A 36 16.30 -18.03 11.15
C LEU A 36 15.30 -18.54 12.19
N ILE A 37 14.14 -17.90 12.31
CA ILE A 37 13.07 -18.37 13.20
C ILE A 37 12.52 -19.72 12.73
N GLY A 38 12.30 -19.90 11.42
CA GLY A 38 11.89 -21.20 10.87
C GLY A 38 12.92 -22.30 11.16
N ALA A 39 14.21 -22.03 10.92
CA ALA A 39 15.28 -22.97 11.22
C ALA A 39 15.38 -23.29 12.71
N LEU A 40 15.29 -22.28 13.58
CA LEU A 40 15.29 -22.47 15.02
C LEU A 40 14.10 -23.32 15.47
N ALA A 41 12.91 -23.06 14.94
CA ALA A 41 11.71 -23.85 15.22
C ALA A 41 11.89 -25.32 14.81
N GLY A 42 12.55 -25.59 13.68
CA GLY A 42 12.91 -26.95 13.26
C GLY A 42 13.97 -27.60 14.17
N LEU A 43 15.01 -26.86 14.55
CA LEU A 43 16.10 -27.36 15.40
C LEU A 43 15.63 -27.78 16.81
N ILE A 44 14.67 -27.04 17.37
CA ILE A 44 14.10 -27.35 18.69
C ILE A 44 12.84 -28.23 18.59
N GLU A 45 12.54 -28.74 17.38
CA GLU A 45 11.36 -29.57 17.10
C GLU A 45 10.02 -28.94 17.56
N LEU A 46 9.95 -27.60 17.58
CA LEU A 46 8.78 -26.86 18.06
C LEU A 46 7.48 -27.27 17.34
N PRO A 47 7.44 -27.41 15.99
CA PRO A 47 6.22 -27.79 15.30
C PRO A 47 6.02 -29.30 15.17
N LEU A 48 6.87 -30.14 15.80
CA LEU A 48 6.82 -31.59 15.65
C LEU A 48 5.43 -32.20 15.93
N PRO A 49 4.68 -31.79 16.98
CA PRO A 49 3.32 -32.31 17.20
C PRO A 49 2.37 -32.04 16.03
N LEU A 50 2.50 -30.87 15.40
CA LEU A 50 1.69 -30.48 14.25
C LEU A 50 2.12 -31.24 12.98
N GLU A 51 3.42 -31.50 12.85
CA GLU A 51 3.98 -32.33 11.78
C GLU A 51 3.48 -33.78 11.86
N ASP A 52 3.49 -34.37 13.06
CA ASP A 52 3.00 -35.73 13.28
C ASP A 52 1.48 -35.85 13.07
N ALA A 53 0.70 -34.87 13.53
CA ALA A 53 -0.74 -34.80 13.25
C ALA A 53 -1.03 -34.70 11.74
N TYR A 54 -0.29 -33.85 11.02
CA TYR A 54 -0.42 -33.69 9.58
C TYR A 54 -0.02 -34.97 8.83
N ARG A 55 1.07 -35.63 9.21
CA ARG A 55 1.49 -36.92 8.63
C ARG A 55 0.45 -38.00 8.87
N THR A 56 -0.17 -38.03 10.05
CA THR A 56 -1.27 -38.96 10.38
C THR A 56 -2.47 -38.74 9.46
N ALA A 57 -2.91 -37.49 9.29
CA ALA A 57 -4.02 -37.17 8.37
C ALA A 57 -3.70 -37.58 6.92
N ARG A 58 -2.45 -37.40 6.46
CA ARG A 58 -2.04 -37.89 5.12
C ARG A 58 -2.02 -39.41 5.01
N ALA A 59 -1.72 -40.12 6.09
CA ALA A 59 -1.74 -41.57 6.12
C ALA A 59 -3.16 -42.14 6.04
N GLU A 60 -4.14 -41.51 6.70
CA GLU A 60 -5.56 -41.88 6.57
C GLU A 60 -6.08 -41.78 5.13
N LEU A 61 -5.67 -40.73 4.40
CA LEU A 61 -5.99 -40.58 2.98
C LEU A 61 -5.37 -41.65 2.07
N ARG A 62 -4.41 -42.42 2.60
CA ARG A 62 -3.71 -43.52 1.92
C ARG A 62 -4.01 -44.88 2.55
N ALA A 63 -5.04 -44.98 3.40
CA ALA A 63 -5.38 -46.20 4.13
C ALA A 63 -5.49 -47.42 3.20
N ARG A 64 -4.90 -48.53 3.61
CA ARG A 64 -4.83 -49.81 2.89
C ARG A 64 -4.74 -50.99 3.87
N ASN A 65 -5.22 -52.15 3.46
CA ASN A 65 -5.10 -53.38 4.26
C ASN A 65 -3.63 -53.78 4.47
N ALA A 66 -3.33 -54.29 5.66
CA ALA A 66 -2.06 -54.91 5.96
C ALA A 66 -1.92 -56.25 5.19
N PRO A 67 -0.75 -56.55 4.62
CA PRO A 67 -0.48 -57.87 4.06
C PRO A 67 -0.64 -58.98 5.10
N ASP A 68 -1.16 -60.13 4.69
CA ASP A 68 -1.53 -61.21 5.61
C ASP A 68 -0.39 -62.20 5.91
N ASP A 69 0.85 -61.88 5.52
CA ASP A 69 2.00 -62.77 5.62
C ASP A 69 2.68 -62.77 7.00
N ILE A 70 2.26 -61.85 7.88
CA ILE A 70 2.60 -61.79 9.30
C ILE A 70 1.34 -62.03 10.12
N VAL A 71 1.41 -62.91 11.11
CA VAL A 71 0.32 -63.23 12.04
C VAL A 71 0.74 -62.88 13.46
N VAL A 72 -0.14 -62.18 14.18
CA VAL A 72 0.03 -61.92 15.61
C VAL A 72 -0.63 -63.06 16.38
N ILE A 73 0.13 -63.71 17.26
CA ILE A 73 -0.41 -64.61 18.27
C ILE A 73 -0.56 -63.82 19.56
N ALA A 74 -1.82 -63.46 19.83
CA ALA A 74 -2.23 -62.59 20.91
C ALA A 74 -2.36 -63.38 22.21
N ILE A 75 -1.58 -63.03 23.23
CA ILE A 75 -1.87 -63.41 24.62
C ILE A 75 -2.95 -62.43 25.11
N ASP A 76 -4.17 -62.70 24.67
CA ASP A 76 -5.39 -61.91 24.87
C ASP A 76 -6.11 -62.28 26.18
N ASP A 77 -7.19 -61.55 26.48
CA ASP A 77 -7.99 -61.79 27.69
C ASP A 77 -8.56 -63.22 27.72
N ALA A 78 -8.93 -63.78 26.56
CA ALA A 78 -9.38 -65.18 26.45
C ALA A 78 -8.28 -66.18 26.84
N THR A 79 -7.03 -65.92 26.43
CA THR A 79 -5.87 -66.70 26.87
C THR A 79 -5.68 -66.58 28.37
N MET A 80 -5.78 -65.37 28.93
CA MET A 80 -5.66 -65.17 30.36
C MET A 80 -6.77 -65.92 31.11
N ASP A 81 -8.02 -65.85 30.66
CA ASP A 81 -9.15 -66.58 31.26
C ASP A 81 -8.93 -68.10 31.23
N GLU A 82 -8.54 -68.68 30.09
CA GLU A 82 -8.28 -70.11 29.98
C GLU A 82 -7.09 -70.59 30.84
N LEU A 83 -6.12 -69.72 31.09
CA LEU A 83 -4.95 -69.99 31.95
C LEU A 83 -5.14 -69.52 33.40
N GLY A 84 -6.35 -69.16 33.82
CA GLY A 84 -6.65 -68.76 35.20
C GLY A 84 -5.98 -67.46 35.63
N TRP A 85 -5.89 -66.50 34.72
CA TRP A 85 -5.24 -65.19 34.84
C TRP A 85 -3.74 -65.24 35.18
N GLN A 86 -3.08 -66.35 34.85
CA GLN A 86 -1.63 -66.45 34.88
C GLN A 86 -1.04 -66.24 33.48
N PRO A 87 0.05 -65.47 33.34
CA PRO A 87 0.71 -65.32 32.05
C PRO A 87 1.25 -66.68 31.57
N PRO A 88 1.31 -66.93 30.25
CA PRO A 88 1.85 -68.17 29.72
C PRO A 88 3.25 -68.47 30.24
N THR A 89 3.40 -69.68 30.80
CA THR A 89 4.68 -70.20 31.30
C THR A 89 5.56 -70.68 30.15
N ARG A 90 6.85 -70.92 30.43
CA ARG A 90 7.81 -71.39 29.41
C ARG A 90 7.43 -72.77 28.86
N SER A 91 6.77 -73.63 29.65
CA SER A 91 6.19 -74.89 29.16
C SER A 91 5.08 -74.67 28.14
N HIS A 92 4.21 -73.67 28.36
CA HIS A 92 3.19 -73.30 27.37
C HIS A 92 3.84 -72.78 26.07
N ASP A 93 4.90 -71.96 26.18
CA ASP A 93 5.63 -71.45 25.02
C ASP A 93 6.33 -72.57 24.23
N ALA A 94 6.76 -73.65 24.91
CA ALA A 94 7.30 -74.85 24.26
C ALA A 94 6.24 -75.61 23.43
N VAL A 95 5.02 -75.75 23.98
CA VAL A 95 3.87 -76.33 23.27
C VAL A 95 3.48 -75.45 22.09
N LEU A 96 3.39 -74.13 22.30
CA LEU A 96 3.10 -73.16 21.25
C LEU A 96 4.06 -73.30 20.08
N LEU A 97 5.36 -73.29 20.33
CA LEU A 97 6.38 -73.43 19.28
C LEU A 97 6.19 -74.70 18.46
N THR A 98 5.93 -75.82 19.13
CA THR A 98 5.70 -77.11 18.48
C THR A 98 4.48 -77.03 17.55
N ARG A 99 3.36 -76.50 18.05
CA ARG A 99 2.12 -76.34 17.26
C ARG A 99 2.31 -75.40 16.07
N LEU A 100 2.93 -74.24 16.27
CA LEU A 100 3.17 -73.26 15.19
C LEU A 100 4.00 -73.87 14.05
N PHE A 101 5.08 -74.59 14.36
CA PHE A 101 5.90 -75.21 13.33
C PHE A 101 5.27 -76.45 12.69
N GLU A 102 4.49 -77.26 13.43
CA GLU A 102 3.68 -78.36 12.87
C GLU A 102 2.65 -77.84 11.84
N LYS A 103 2.11 -76.64 12.06
CA LYS A 103 1.17 -75.98 11.12
C LYS A 103 1.88 -75.24 9.98
N GLY A 104 3.21 -75.32 9.88
CA GLY A 104 3.98 -74.84 8.73
C GLY A 104 4.41 -73.37 8.80
N THR A 105 4.43 -72.76 9.98
CA THR A 105 4.92 -71.37 10.16
C THR A 105 6.39 -71.27 9.75
N SER A 106 6.80 -70.19 9.08
CA SER A 106 8.18 -70.02 8.59
C SER A 106 9.16 -69.66 9.72
N ARG A 107 8.78 -68.73 10.60
CA ARG A 107 9.55 -68.23 11.75
C ARG A 107 8.63 -67.77 12.88
N VAL A 108 9.14 -67.78 14.11
CA VAL A 108 8.44 -67.31 15.30
C VAL A 108 9.29 -66.28 16.04
N LEU A 109 8.69 -65.13 16.37
CA LEU A 109 9.27 -64.11 17.25
C LEU A 109 8.47 -64.00 18.53
N PHE A 110 9.15 -63.86 19.66
CA PHE A 110 8.52 -63.48 20.91
C PHE A 110 8.87 -62.04 21.26
N ASP A 111 7.85 -61.20 21.42
CA ASP A 111 7.95 -59.83 21.95
C ASP A 111 8.02 -59.87 23.50
N ARG A 112 8.95 -60.69 24.01
CA ARG A 112 9.18 -60.95 25.42
C ARG A 112 10.66 -61.23 25.63
N ALA A 113 11.25 -60.59 26.65
CA ALA A 113 12.67 -60.74 26.93
C ALA A 113 13.04 -62.00 27.72
N TYR A 114 12.11 -62.65 28.42
CA TYR A 114 12.42 -63.82 29.28
C TYR A 114 13.58 -63.57 30.27
N ALA A 115 13.68 -62.36 30.81
CA ALA A 115 14.79 -61.95 31.68
C ALA A 115 14.72 -62.56 33.09
N SER A 116 13.52 -62.86 33.59
CA SER A 116 13.32 -63.44 34.91
C SER A 116 13.49 -64.97 34.90
N PRO A 117 14.13 -65.59 35.91
CA PRO A 117 14.18 -67.05 36.04
C PRO A 117 12.78 -67.67 36.12
N ALA A 118 12.58 -68.86 35.55
CA ALA A 118 11.35 -69.65 35.73
C ALA A 118 11.63 -70.96 36.49
N GLN A 119 10.60 -71.80 36.69
CA GLN A 119 10.80 -73.10 37.31
C GLN A 119 11.73 -73.98 36.45
N PRO A 120 12.63 -74.78 37.04
CA PRO A 120 13.64 -75.54 36.29
C PRO A 120 13.07 -76.44 35.19
N ASP A 121 11.93 -77.09 35.45
CA ASP A 121 11.27 -77.97 34.48
C ASP A 121 10.68 -77.18 33.29
N GLU A 122 10.17 -75.97 33.54
CA GLU A 122 9.64 -75.08 32.50
C GLU A 122 10.76 -74.49 31.63
N ASP A 123 11.88 -74.11 32.24
CA ASP A 123 13.10 -73.68 31.52
C ASP A 123 13.60 -74.79 30.62
N ARG A 124 13.69 -76.03 31.14
CA ARG A 124 14.14 -77.19 30.36
C ARG A 124 13.24 -77.45 29.16
N ALA A 125 11.91 -77.45 29.35
CA ALA A 125 10.96 -77.69 28.28
C ALA A 125 11.10 -76.66 27.14
N PHE A 126 11.25 -75.38 27.48
CA PHE A 126 11.40 -74.33 26.47
C PHE A 126 12.77 -74.35 25.79
N VAL A 127 13.85 -74.59 26.53
CA VAL A 127 15.20 -74.79 25.97
C VAL A 127 15.21 -75.93 24.94
N GLU A 128 14.57 -77.07 25.25
CA GLU A 128 14.46 -78.21 24.34
C GLU A 128 13.66 -77.85 23.07
N ALA A 129 12.55 -77.12 23.21
CA ALA A 129 11.77 -76.64 22.08
C ALA A 129 12.56 -75.66 21.20
N LEU A 130 13.26 -74.69 21.80
CA LEU A 130 14.12 -73.75 21.08
C LEU A 130 15.24 -74.48 20.33
N ARG A 131 15.89 -75.45 20.97
CA ARG A 131 16.92 -76.28 20.34
C ARG A 131 16.38 -77.07 19.14
N ARG A 132 15.17 -77.61 19.23
CA ARG A 132 14.50 -78.32 18.12
C ARG A 132 14.28 -77.43 16.89
N PHE A 133 14.07 -76.13 17.10
CA PHE A 133 13.77 -75.16 16.04
C PHE A 133 14.84 -74.06 15.90
N LYS A 134 16.09 -74.39 16.26
CA LYS A 134 17.22 -73.45 16.30
C LYS A 134 17.40 -72.73 14.96
N GLY A 135 17.62 -71.41 15.03
CA GLY A 135 17.76 -70.54 13.85
C GLY A 135 16.43 -70.08 13.21
N ARG A 136 15.27 -70.52 13.74
CA ARG A 136 13.94 -70.11 13.27
C ARG A 136 13.09 -69.43 14.35
N VAL A 137 13.66 -69.22 15.54
CA VAL A 137 13.01 -68.56 16.67
C VAL A 137 13.85 -67.38 17.13
N TRP A 138 13.22 -66.22 17.34
CA TRP A 138 13.85 -65.08 17.98
C TRP A 138 13.15 -64.71 19.28
N LEU A 139 13.95 -64.33 20.28
CA LEU A 139 13.49 -63.79 21.55
C LEU A 139 13.75 -62.29 21.61
N GLY A 140 12.84 -61.57 22.26
CA GLY A 140 12.95 -60.15 22.47
C GLY A 140 14.17 -59.78 23.32
N ALA A 141 14.77 -58.64 23.04
CA ALA A 141 15.81 -58.04 23.85
C ALA A 141 15.66 -56.51 23.83
N MET A 142 16.01 -55.84 24.92
CA MET A 142 16.08 -54.39 24.99
C MET A 142 17.47 -53.94 25.44
N PRO A 143 18.09 -52.96 24.76
CA PRO A 143 19.35 -52.38 25.23
C PRO A 143 19.14 -51.67 26.56
N LYS A 144 20.23 -51.54 27.32
CA LYS A 144 20.28 -50.63 28.46
C LYS A 144 20.12 -49.19 27.96
N THR A 145 19.26 -48.41 28.60
CA THR A 145 19.05 -47.00 28.27
C THR A 145 19.53 -46.15 29.45
N ASP A 146 20.46 -45.22 29.22
CA ASP A 146 20.96 -44.28 30.24
C ASP A 146 21.17 -42.91 29.61
N ASN A 147 20.13 -42.08 29.70
CA ASN A 147 20.10 -40.75 29.09
C ASN A 147 20.11 -39.64 30.16
N GLY A 148 20.56 -39.94 31.39
CA GLY A 148 20.61 -39.02 32.54
C GLY A 148 19.27 -38.67 33.19
N LEU A 149 18.15 -38.71 32.45
CA LEU A 149 16.78 -38.48 32.96
C LEU A 149 15.98 -39.77 33.18
N ASN A 150 16.24 -40.81 32.38
CA ASN A 150 15.64 -42.14 32.49
C ASN A 150 16.75 -43.19 32.42
N GLN A 151 16.77 -44.09 33.39
CA GLN A 151 17.65 -45.25 33.44
C GLN A 151 16.82 -46.53 33.45
N HIS A 152 16.97 -47.33 32.41
CA HIS A 152 16.38 -48.66 32.33
C HIS A 152 17.48 -49.69 32.11
N ASP A 153 17.54 -50.68 33.01
CA ASP A 153 18.39 -51.84 32.82
C ASP A 153 17.92 -52.60 31.57
N GLY A 154 18.88 -53.01 30.74
CA GLY A 154 18.58 -53.78 29.53
C GLY A 154 17.90 -55.10 29.88
N LEU A 155 16.89 -55.48 29.09
CA LEU A 155 16.21 -56.75 29.26
C LEU A 155 16.76 -57.75 28.28
N MET A 156 17.34 -58.83 28.80
CA MET A 156 17.94 -59.89 27.99
C MET A 156 17.40 -61.25 28.40
N PRO A 157 17.23 -62.20 27.45
CA PRO A 157 16.96 -63.58 27.79
C PRO A 157 18.04 -64.17 28.70
N THR A 158 17.62 -65.08 29.58
CA THR A 158 18.55 -65.83 30.42
C THR A 158 19.64 -66.51 29.57
N PRO A 159 20.86 -66.70 30.08
CA PRO A 159 21.96 -67.29 29.31
C PRO A 159 21.62 -68.64 28.65
N ALA A 160 20.79 -69.46 29.32
CA ALA A 160 20.36 -70.77 28.81
C ALA A 160 19.45 -70.66 27.56
N LEU A 161 18.58 -69.64 27.50
CA LEU A 161 17.72 -69.41 26.33
C LEU A 161 18.49 -68.71 25.20
N ARG A 162 19.35 -67.75 25.55
CA ARG A 162 20.14 -66.95 24.60
C ARG A 162 21.06 -67.80 23.71
N SER A 163 21.52 -68.95 24.19
CA SER A 163 22.38 -69.86 23.43
C SER A 163 21.62 -70.72 22.41
N GLU A 164 20.29 -70.81 22.52
CA GLU A 164 19.44 -71.68 21.70
C GLU A 164 18.48 -70.91 20.76
N ALA A 165 18.33 -69.60 20.93
CA ALA A 165 17.50 -68.74 20.08
C ALA A 165 18.26 -67.52 19.54
N LEU A 166 17.76 -66.95 18.45
CA LEU A 166 18.23 -65.66 17.95
C LEU A 166 17.63 -64.51 18.77
N LEU A 167 18.19 -63.31 18.65
CA LEU A 167 17.71 -62.12 19.37
C LEU A 167 17.09 -61.12 18.41
N ALA A 168 16.04 -60.44 18.86
CA ALA A 168 15.42 -59.33 18.17
C ALA A 168 15.21 -58.15 19.13
N SER A 169 15.60 -56.95 18.71
CA SER A 169 15.43 -55.73 19.52
C SER A 169 13.95 -55.32 19.57
N MET A 170 13.43 -55.13 20.78
CA MET A 170 12.09 -54.60 21.07
C MET A 170 12.11 -53.06 21.24
N MET A 171 13.23 -52.41 20.91
CA MET A 171 13.38 -50.96 21.08
C MET A 171 12.39 -50.19 20.19
N GLY A 172 11.65 -49.27 20.79
CA GLY A 172 10.83 -48.28 20.12
C GLY A 172 10.88 -46.96 20.89
N GLN A 173 10.84 -45.84 20.18
CA GLN A 173 10.87 -44.51 20.78
C GLN A 173 9.63 -43.72 20.40
N ALA A 174 8.82 -43.35 21.39
CA ALA A 174 7.67 -42.47 21.19
C ALA A 174 8.11 -41.01 21.00
N ALA A 175 7.47 -40.32 20.06
CA ALA A 175 7.58 -38.87 19.89
C ALA A 175 6.81 -38.14 21.01
N PRO A 176 7.05 -36.82 21.21
CA PRO A 176 6.29 -36.02 22.16
C PRO A 176 4.76 -36.18 21.98
N PHE A 177 4.04 -36.23 23.09
CA PHE A 177 2.58 -36.44 23.14
C PHE A 177 2.08 -37.78 22.55
N GLY A 178 2.97 -38.72 22.20
CA GLY A 178 2.59 -40.02 21.64
C GLY A 178 1.97 -39.94 20.25
N LEU A 179 2.27 -38.89 19.48
CA LEU A 179 1.71 -38.67 18.14
C LEU A 179 2.44 -39.44 17.03
N ALA A 180 3.60 -40.02 17.33
CA ALA A 180 4.34 -40.89 16.44
C ALA A 180 5.23 -41.84 17.26
N VAL A 181 5.67 -42.92 16.62
CA VAL A 181 6.68 -43.84 17.17
C VAL A 181 7.74 -44.07 16.10
N ARG A 182 9.01 -44.15 16.52
CA ARG A 182 10.15 -44.49 15.68
C ARG A 182 10.74 -45.82 16.13
N PHE A 183 11.13 -46.65 15.17
CA PHE A 183 11.84 -47.90 15.39
C PHE A 183 13.21 -47.83 14.72
N PRO A 184 14.24 -48.41 15.32
CA PRO A 184 15.48 -48.65 14.61
C PRO A 184 15.38 -49.95 13.80
N THR A 185 16.15 -50.08 12.72
CA THR A 185 16.30 -51.36 12.02
C THR A 185 17.17 -52.35 12.80
N SER A 186 18.10 -51.86 13.62
CA SER A 186 18.95 -52.63 14.53
C SER A 186 19.26 -51.84 15.80
N SER A 187 19.67 -52.52 16.87
CA SER A 187 20.09 -51.87 18.11
C SER A 187 21.38 -52.51 18.63
N LYS A 188 22.28 -51.68 19.13
CA LYS A 188 23.49 -52.14 19.82
C LYS A 188 23.16 -52.64 21.21
N ILE A 189 23.28 -53.94 21.44
CA ILE A 189 23.04 -54.60 22.72
C ILE A 189 24.28 -55.44 23.04
N ASP A 190 24.91 -55.19 24.19
CA ASP A 190 26.19 -55.82 24.59
C ASP A 190 27.29 -55.76 23.50
N GLY A 191 27.33 -54.67 22.74
CA GLY A 191 28.30 -54.45 21.66
C GLY A 191 28.01 -55.20 20.35
N GLN A 192 26.89 -55.93 20.27
CA GLN A 192 26.44 -56.62 19.06
C GLN A 192 25.26 -55.87 18.42
N ASP A 193 25.22 -55.84 17.08
CA ASP A 193 24.10 -55.29 16.33
C ASP A 193 22.98 -56.33 16.25
N ILE A 194 21.90 -56.08 16.99
CA ILE A 194 20.73 -56.96 17.06
C ILE A 194 19.62 -56.35 16.20
N PRO A 195 19.10 -57.05 15.17
CA PRO A 195 18.03 -56.53 14.33
C PRO A 195 16.74 -56.32 15.16
N SER A 196 15.93 -55.32 14.83
CA SER A 196 14.64 -55.14 15.51
C SER A 196 13.63 -56.20 15.12
N ILE A 197 12.59 -56.42 15.94
CA ILE A 197 11.48 -57.34 15.63
C ILE A 197 10.93 -57.05 14.23
N SER A 198 10.70 -55.77 13.92
CA SER A 198 10.21 -55.32 12.61
C SER A 198 11.15 -55.70 11.47
N ALA A 199 12.46 -55.53 11.64
CA ALA A 199 13.46 -55.89 10.63
C ALA A 199 13.52 -57.41 10.40
N VAL A 200 13.44 -58.20 11.47
CA VAL A 200 13.39 -59.66 11.38
C VAL A 200 12.12 -60.13 10.66
N LEU A 201 10.96 -59.55 10.99
CA LEU A 201 9.68 -59.86 10.32
C LEU A 201 9.69 -59.44 8.85
N ALA A 202 10.34 -58.34 8.51
CA ALA A 202 10.54 -57.89 7.13
C ALA A 202 11.57 -58.73 6.37
N SER A 203 12.42 -59.50 7.06
CA SER A 203 13.67 -60.04 6.49
C SER A 203 14.58 -58.92 5.94
N TYR A 204 14.60 -57.76 6.59
CA TYR A 204 15.33 -56.58 6.17
C TYR A 204 16.84 -56.72 6.44
N SER A 205 17.65 -56.34 5.45
CA SER A 205 19.12 -56.38 5.52
C SER A 205 19.76 -55.12 4.93
N GLY A 206 19.03 -54.00 4.91
CA GLY A 206 19.49 -52.71 4.38
C GLY A 206 20.28 -51.89 5.41
N GLU A 207 20.36 -50.58 5.19
CA GLU A 207 21.07 -49.65 6.07
C GLU A 207 20.47 -49.57 7.48
N GLU A 208 21.33 -49.28 8.45
CA GLU A 208 20.93 -49.01 9.84
C GLU A 208 20.30 -47.62 9.94
N ILE A 209 18.97 -47.57 10.09
CA ILE A 209 18.21 -46.32 10.16
C ILE A 209 17.18 -46.34 11.28
N TRP A 210 16.78 -45.15 11.72
CA TRP A 210 15.54 -44.94 12.45
C TRP A 210 14.44 -44.58 11.46
N TYR A 211 13.28 -45.21 11.60
CA TYR A 211 12.15 -45.00 10.71
C TYR A 211 10.84 -44.95 11.49
N ARG A 212 9.84 -44.30 10.91
CA ARG A 212 8.46 -44.32 11.41
C ARG A 212 7.64 -45.36 10.65
N PRO A 213 6.81 -46.18 11.32
CA PRO A 213 5.84 -47.03 10.63
C PRO A 213 4.87 -46.20 9.77
N ASP A 214 4.49 -46.72 8.60
CA ASP A 214 3.45 -46.13 7.77
C ASP A 214 2.06 -46.47 8.33
N TRP A 215 1.42 -45.49 8.97
CA TRP A 215 0.06 -45.61 9.52
C TRP A 215 -1.02 -45.83 8.47
N ALA A 216 -0.68 -45.76 7.19
CA ALA A 216 -1.60 -46.09 6.12
C ALA A 216 -1.99 -47.57 6.12
N PHE A 217 -1.25 -48.47 6.79
CA PHE A 217 -1.70 -49.84 6.98
C PHE A 217 -2.75 -49.94 8.09
N GLU A 218 -3.91 -50.50 7.76
CA GLU A 218 -5.01 -50.68 8.70
C GLU A 218 -4.71 -51.79 9.72
N VAL A 219 -4.44 -51.40 10.96
CA VAL A 219 -4.08 -52.33 12.04
C VAL A 219 -5.12 -53.43 12.25
N LYS A 220 -6.41 -53.10 12.13
CA LYS A 220 -7.52 -54.05 12.31
C LYS A 220 -7.55 -55.19 11.29
N THR A 221 -6.79 -55.06 10.21
CA THR A 221 -6.71 -56.07 9.14
C THR A 221 -5.53 -57.03 9.32
N ILE A 222 -4.66 -56.77 10.30
CA ILE A 222 -3.55 -57.68 10.64
C ILE A 222 -4.16 -58.99 11.17
N PRO A 223 -3.79 -60.16 10.60
CA PRO A 223 -4.26 -61.44 11.11
C PRO A 223 -3.82 -61.65 12.56
N THR A 224 -4.79 -61.80 13.46
CA THR A 224 -4.56 -62.04 14.89
C THR A 224 -5.27 -63.32 15.31
N LEU A 225 -4.56 -64.21 16.01
CA LEU A 225 -5.08 -65.45 16.57
C LEU A 225 -4.80 -65.50 18.07
N SER A 226 -5.71 -66.07 18.86
CA SER A 226 -5.49 -66.23 20.30
C SER A 226 -4.40 -67.26 20.58
N TYR A 227 -3.54 -66.98 21.57
CA TYR A 227 -2.50 -67.88 22.02
C TYR A 227 -3.09 -69.20 22.52
N ALA A 228 -4.19 -69.14 23.29
CA ALA A 228 -4.91 -70.32 23.79
C ALA A 228 -5.36 -71.24 22.64
N ASP A 229 -5.96 -70.67 21.59
CA ASP A 229 -6.42 -71.44 20.44
C ASP A 229 -5.30 -72.20 19.75
N VAL A 230 -4.06 -71.67 19.74
CA VAL A 230 -2.91 -72.37 19.16
C VAL A 230 -2.43 -73.51 20.06
N ILE A 231 -2.27 -73.28 21.38
CA ILE A 231 -1.77 -74.32 22.29
C ILE A 231 -2.78 -75.47 22.48
N PHE A 232 -4.08 -75.18 22.39
CA PHE A 232 -5.16 -76.16 22.42
C PHE A 232 -5.53 -76.72 21.04
N ASP A 233 -4.71 -76.44 20.01
CA ASP A 233 -4.82 -76.98 18.65
C ASP A 233 -6.17 -76.72 17.94
N ARG A 234 -6.78 -75.55 18.21
CA ARG A 234 -8.04 -75.09 17.61
C ARG A 234 -7.85 -74.30 16.31
N VAL A 235 -6.61 -74.00 15.93
CA VAL A 235 -6.27 -73.22 14.73
C VAL A 235 -5.97 -74.14 13.52
N PRO A 236 -6.59 -73.90 12.35
CA PRO A 236 -6.30 -74.67 11.14
C PRO A 236 -4.93 -74.31 10.54
N ALA A 237 -4.28 -75.27 9.88
CA ALA A 237 -2.95 -75.05 9.29
C ALA A 237 -2.93 -73.94 8.22
N SER A 238 -4.03 -73.72 7.50
CA SER A 238 -4.16 -72.66 6.50
C SER A 238 -4.00 -71.25 7.07
N ALA A 239 -4.26 -71.05 8.36
CA ALA A 239 -4.10 -69.75 9.02
C ALA A 239 -2.63 -69.41 9.33
N LEU A 240 -1.71 -70.39 9.28
CA LEU A 240 -0.32 -70.25 9.73
C LEU A 240 0.71 -70.67 8.67
N SER A 241 0.34 -71.53 7.72
CA SER A 241 1.25 -72.11 6.74
C SER A 241 1.98 -71.04 5.92
N GLY A 242 3.32 -71.07 5.94
CA GLY A 242 4.19 -70.12 5.24
C GLY A 242 4.30 -68.74 5.89
N LYS A 243 3.45 -68.42 6.88
CA LYS A 243 3.40 -67.09 7.51
C LYS A 243 4.53 -66.91 8.53
N LYS A 244 4.82 -65.67 8.88
CA LYS A 244 5.74 -65.29 9.96
C LYS A 244 4.90 -64.96 11.19
N VAL A 245 5.31 -65.42 12.37
CA VAL A 245 4.54 -65.21 13.59
C VAL A 245 5.29 -64.31 14.56
N VAL A 246 4.56 -63.39 15.19
CA VAL A 246 5.00 -62.67 16.39
C VAL A 246 4.04 -62.95 17.55
N VAL A 247 4.58 -63.28 18.71
CA VAL A 247 3.84 -63.65 19.92
C VAL A 247 4.03 -62.56 20.96
N ALA A 248 2.94 -62.00 21.47
CA ALA A 248 3.01 -60.84 22.38
C ALA A 248 1.82 -60.73 23.34
N PRO A 249 2.00 -60.06 24.50
CA PRO A 249 0.91 -59.72 25.40
C PRO A 249 -0.02 -58.65 24.83
N THR A 250 -1.31 -58.99 24.73
CA THR A 250 -2.35 -58.08 24.17
C THR A 250 -3.56 -57.90 25.07
N HIS A 251 -3.63 -58.59 26.21
CA HIS A 251 -4.68 -58.46 27.22
C HIS A 251 -4.76 -57.03 27.79
N LEU A 252 -5.93 -56.64 28.31
CA LEU A 252 -6.24 -55.26 28.72
C LEU A 252 -5.29 -54.69 29.79
N ASN A 253 -4.73 -55.54 30.64
CA ASN A 253 -3.81 -55.16 31.71
C ASN A 253 -2.32 -55.24 31.29
N SER A 254 -2.04 -55.43 30.00
CA SER A 254 -0.67 -55.52 29.51
C SER A 254 0.06 -54.18 29.72
N PRO A 255 1.31 -54.19 30.23
CA PRO A 255 2.10 -52.97 30.36
C PRO A 255 2.57 -52.41 29.00
N ASP A 256 2.37 -53.16 27.91
CA ASP A 256 2.80 -52.80 26.56
C ASP A 256 1.64 -52.26 25.69
N LEU A 257 0.87 -51.31 26.23
CA LEU A 257 -0.21 -50.62 25.52
C LEU A 257 0.21 -49.19 25.16
N HIS A 258 0.20 -48.87 23.87
CA HIS A 258 0.61 -47.57 23.32
C HIS A 258 -0.56 -46.92 22.59
N ARG A 259 -0.62 -45.59 22.58
CA ARG A 259 -1.71 -44.87 21.90
C ARG A 259 -1.41 -44.72 20.41
N LEU A 260 -2.38 -45.07 19.55
CA LEU A 260 -2.29 -44.71 18.14
C LEU A 260 -2.47 -43.20 17.95
N PRO A 261 -1.81 -42.60 16.96
CA PRO A 261 -2.08 -41.21 16.61
C PRO A 261 -3.58 -41.02 16.31
N MET A 262 -4.27 -40.19 17.09
CA MET A 262 -5.73 -39.96 17.00
C MET A 262 -6.65 -41.19 17.20
N GLY A 263 -6.14 -42.29 17.77
CA GLY A 263 -6.89 -43.54 17.97
C GLY A 263 -6.86 -44.10 19.39
N ASP A 264 -7.44 -45.30 19.54
CA ASP A 264 -7.44 -46.05 20.80
C ASP A 264 -6.03 -46.56 21.18
N GLN A 265 -5.89 -47.05 22.42
CA GLN A 265 -4.68 -47.76 22.82
C GLN A 265 -4.60 -49.12 22.11
N MET A 266 -3.39 -49.47 21.67
CA MET A 266 -3.10 -50.73 21.01
C MET A 266 -1.82 -51.36 21.57
N PRO A 267 -1.75 -52.71 21.62
CA PRO A 267 -0.54 -53.42 22.01
C PRO A 267 0.67 -53.09 21.13
N GLY A 268 1.87 -53.02 21.74
CA GLY A 268 3.13 -52.65 21.06
C GLY A 268 3.48 -53.53 19.87
N VAL A 269 3.12 -54.82 19.92
CA VAL A 269 3.31 -55.77 18.80
C VAL A 269 2.76 -55.30 17.47
N TYR A 270 1.63 -54.59 17.45
CA TYR A 270 1.04 -54.10 16.21
C TYR A 270 1.92 -53.03 15.56
N PHE A 271 2.61 -52.21 16.35
CA PHE A 271 3.57 -51.23 15.86
C PHE A 271 4.78 -51.92 15.19
N HIS A 272 5.23 -53.06 15.74
CA HIS A 272 6.27 -53.88 15.13
C HIS A 272 5.83 -54.48 13.79
N VAL A 273 4.60 -54.98 13.68
CA VAL A 273 4.05 -55.52 12.42
C VAL A 273 3.92 -54.42 11.36
N LEU A 274 3.38 -53.24 11.74
CA LEU A 274 3.34 -52.08 10.84
C LEU A 274 4.74 -51.68 10.37
N GLY A 275 5.71 -51.66 11.28
CA GLY A 275 7.11 -51.39 10.96
C GLY A 275 7.69 -52.42 9.97
N ALA A 276 7.35 -53.69 10.13
CA ALA A 276 7.78 -54.76 9.23
C ALA A 276 7.19 -54.59 7.82
N HIS A 277 5.90 -54.24 7.70
CA HIS A 277 5.29 -53.94 6.40
C HIS A 277 5.90 -52.68 5.77
N THR A 278 6.19 -51.67 6.57
CA THR A 278 6.88 -50.46 6.11
C THR A 278 8.24 -50.81 5.50
N LEU A 279 9.07 -51.60 6.19
CA LEU A 279 10.39 -52.01 5.69
C LEU A 279 10.31 -52.91 4.44
N LYS A 280 9.22 -53.67 4.26
CA LYS A 280 8.98 -54.47 3.04
C LYS A 280 8.65 -53.60 1.82
N ASP A 281 7.86 -52.54 2.01
CA ASP A 281 7.56 -51.57 0.95
C ASP A 281 8.81 -50.75 0.59
N GLY A 282 9.76 -50.64 1.52
CA GLY A 282 11.07 -50.01 1.34
C GLY A 282 11.40 -49.13 2.55
N ALA A 283 12.69 -49.06 2.89
CA ALA A 283 13.18 -48.19 3.96
C ALA A 283 12.79 -46.72 3.70
N PRO A 284 12.03 -46.06 4.61
CA PRO A 284 11.63 -44.67 4.43
C PRO A 284 12.83 -43.73 4.37
N LEU A 285 12.81 -42.78 3.44
CA LEU A 285 13.78 -41.69 3.35
C LEU A 285 13.26 -40.47 4.10
N GLU A 286 13.80 -40.18 5.28
CA GLU A 286 13.45 -39.01 6.08
C GLU A 286 14.46 -37.86 5.87
N LEU A 287 14.06 -36.82 5.13
CA LEU A 287 14.91 -35.67 4.78
C LEU A 287 14.82 -34.50 5.78
N SER A 288 14.17 -34.70 6.92
CA SER A 288 13.92 -33.66 7.95
C SER A 288 13.25 -32.40 7.35
N TRP A 289 13.44 -31.22 7.95
CA TRP A 289 12.82 -29.94 7.54
C TRP A 289 13.63 -29.17 6.46
N TYR A 290 14.83 -29.61 6.11
CA TYR A 290 15.73 -28.86 5.23
C TYR A 290 15.16 -28.59 3.82
N PRO A 291 14.59 -29.58 3.09
CA PRO A 291 14.11 -29.34 1.73
C PRO A 291 12.98 -28.32 1.67
N ALA A 292 12.02 -28.41 2.60
CA ALA A 292 10.91 -27.47 2.70
C ALA A 292 11.41 -26.05 3.03
N LEU A 293 12.39 -25.93 3.95
CA LEU A 293 12.93 -24.62 4.32
C LEU A 293 13.74 -23.98 3.18
N LEU A 294 14.50 -24.76 2.41
CA LEU A 294 15.21 -24.26 1.22
C LEU A 294 14.23 -23.76 0.15
N PHE A 295 13.13 -24.49 -0.07
CA PHE A 295 12.05 -24.05 -0.95
C PHE A 295 11.43 -22.73 -0.47
N ALA A 296 11.08 -22.63 0.81
CA ALA A 296 10.56 -21.40 1.40
C ALA A 296 11.55 -20.23 1.29
N LEU A 297 12.84 -20.47 1.54
CA LEU A 297 13.90 -19.47 1.39
C LEU A 297 13.94 -18.90 -0.04
N ALA A 298 13.88 -19.75 -1.07
CA ALA A 298 13.87 -19.30 -2.46
C ALA A 298 12.66 -18.39 -2.76
N ILE A 299 11.47 -18.77 -2.27
CA ILE A 299 10.24 -17.97 -2.41
C ILE A 299 10.36 -16.64 -1.66
N ILE A 300 10.86 -16.65 -0.42
CA ILE A 300 11.07 -15.45 0.39
C ILE A 300 12.05 -14.50 -0.29
N ILE A 301 13.18 -15.01 -0.81
CA ILE A 301 14.17 -14.21 -1.56
C ILE A 301 13.51 -13.58 -2.79
N ALA A 302 12.73 -14.33 -3.56
CA ALA A 302 12.01 -13.81 -4.72
C ALA A 302 11.04 -12.68 -4.33
N GLN A 303 10.36 -12.80 -3.18
CA GLN A 303 9.43 -11.78 -2.67
C GLN A 303 10.15 -10.51 -2.19
N THR A 304 11.40 -10.59 -1.72
CA THR A 304 12.16 -9.39 -1.32
C THR A 304 12.44 -8.42 -2.46
N ARG A 305 12.38 -8.89 -3.71
CA ARG A 305 12.64 -8.08 -4.92
C ARG A 305 11.42 -7.30 -5.40
N LYS A 306 10.22 -7.52 -4.83
CA LYS A 306 8.96 -6.91 -5.31
C LYS A 306 8.51 -5.79 -4.40
N ALA A 307 8.09 -4.64 -4.95
CA ALA A 307 7.47 -3.54 -4.20
C ALA A 307 6.30 -4.03 -3.33
N HIS A 308 5.44 -4.87 -3.89
CA HIS A 308 4.37 -5.56 -3.15
C HIS A 308 4.60 -7.08 -3.19
N PRO A 309 4.71 -7.76 -2.04
CA PRO A 309 4.82 -9.22 -1.99
C PRO A 309 3.63 -9.89 -2.67
N SER A 310 3.89 -10.80 -3.59
CA SER A 310 2.83 -11.46 -4.36
C SER A 310 2.07 -12.46 -3.49
N ARG A 311 0.79 -12.17 -3.22
CA ARG A 311 -0.12 -13.11 -2.52
C ARG A 311 -0.26 -14.43 -3.27
N ARG A 312 -0.35 -14.37 -4.61
CA ARG A 312 -0.45 -15.57 -5.46
C ARG A 312 0.76 -16.46 -5.26
N LEU A 313 1.98 -15.91 -5.39
CA LEU A 313 3.21 -16.70 -5.21
C LEU A 313 3.30 -17.34 -3.81
N THR A 314 2.95 -16.58 -2.77
CA THR A 314 2.93 -17.10 -1.38
C THR A 314 1.93 -18.25 -1.23
N TRP A 315 0.68 -18.09 -1.68
CA TRP A 315 -0.33 -19.14 -1.54
C TRP A 315 -0.06 -20.35 -2.42
N THR A 316 0.50 -20.16 -3.62
CA THR A 316 0.96 -21.28 -4.47
C THR A 316 2.07 -22.07 -3.78
N ALA A 317 3.06 -21.41 -3.19
CA ALA A 317 4.12 -22.07 -2.45
C ALA A 317 3.59 -22.80 -1.20
N VAL A 318 2.65 -22.21 -0.46
CA VAL A 318 1.95 -22.89 0.65
C VAL A 318 1.22 -24.14 0.16
N ALA A 319 0.46 -24.03 -0.93
CA ALA A 319 -0.27 -25.17 -1.49
C ALA A 319 0.69 -26.28 -1.94
N ILE A 320 1.81 -25.95 -2.57
CA ILE A 320 2.85 -26.93 -2.94
C ILE A 320 3.40 -27.62 -1.69
N LEU A 321 3.79 -26.86 -0.65
CA LEU A 321 4.29 -27.44 0.61
C LEU A 321 3.24 -28.34 1.28
N SER A 322 1.95 -28.00 1.20
CA SER A 322 0.86 -28.78 1.79
C SER A 322 0.37 -29.96 0.93
N LEU A 323 0.68 -30.02 -0.36
CA LEU A 323 0.17 -31.08 -1.25
C LEU A 323 1.27 -32.02 -1.75
N ALA A 324 2.48 -31.52 -1.96
CA ALA A 324 3.61 -32.35 -2.41
C ALA A 324 3.89 -33.55 -1.50
N PRO A 325 3.81 -33.44 -0.16
CA PRO A 325 4.01 -34.59 0.72
C PRO A 325 3.04 -35.76 0.46
N LEU A 326 1.79 -35.51 0.03
CA LEU A 326 0.85 -36.60 -0.28
C LEU A 326 1.32 -37.49 -1.44
N ALA A 327 2.01 -36.90 -2.42
CA ALA A 327 2.57 -37.64 -3.55
C ALA A 327 3.85 -38.37 -3.15
N LEU A 328 4.71 -37.72 -2.35
CA LEU A 328 6.00 -38.24 -1.94
C LEU A 328 5.92 -39.34 -0.88
N ASP A 329 4.91 -39.29 0.00
CA ASP A 329 4.65 -40.36 0.98
C ASP A 329 4.46 -41.72 0.26
N ARG A 330 3.87 -41.75 -0.95
CA ARG A 330 3.73 -42.97 -1.76
C ARG A 330 5.05 -43.53 -2.28
N LEU A 331 6.06 -42.69 -2.39
CA LEU A 331 7.42 -43.07 -2.79
C LEU A 331 8.33 -43.34 -1.57
N GLY A 332 7.77 -43.31 -0.36
CA GLY A 332 8.54 -43.48 0.88
C GLY A 332 9.43 -42.29 1.23
N VAL A 333 9.20 -41.11 0.66
CA VAL A 333 10.00 -39.89 0.90
C VAL A 333 9.23 -38.94 1.81
N TYR A 334 9.82 -38.61 2.96
CA TYR A 334 9.20 -37.79 3.99
C TYR A 334 10.07 -36.56 4.33
N PHE A 335 9.43 -35.41 4.47
CA PHE A 335 10.06 -34.20 5.00
C PHE A 335 9.06 -33.38 5.80
N GLU A 336 9.58 -32.57 6.71
CA GLU A 336 8.78 -31.73 7.60
C GLU A 336 8.54 -30.36 6.95
N ILE A 337 7.30 -29.87 6.99
CA ILE A 337 6.90 -28.64 6.28
C ILE A 337 6.67 -27.45 7.20
N PHE A 338 6.36 -27.68 8.48
CA PHE A 338 5.92 -26.58 9.35
C PHE A 338 7.00 -25.56 9.69
N PRO A 339 8.29 -25.90 9.84
CA PRO A 339 9.36 -24.90 9.94
C PRO A 339 9.38 -23.92 8.76
N ALA A 340 9.16 -24.43 7.54
CA ALA A 340 9.07 -23.64 6.33
C ALA A 340 7.81 -22.77 6.30
N MET A 341 6.67 -23.32 6.72
CA MET A 341 5.39 -22.59 6.81
C MET A 341 5.46 -21.42 7.81
N ILE A 342 6.12 -21.62 8.96
CA ILE A 342 6.37 -20.56 9.95
C ILE A 342 7.21 -19.44 9.33
N ALA A 343 8.35 -19.79 8.69
CA ALA A 343 9.19 -18.82 8.01
C ALA A 343 8.42 -18.02 6.94
N MET A 344 7.62 -18.72 6.12
CA MET A 344 6.79 -18.08 5.11
C MET A 344 5.74 -17.12 5.69
N GLY A 345 5.06 -17.51 6.79
CA GLY A 345 4.08 -16.66 7.46
C GLY A 345 4.69 -15.38 8.03
N ILE A 346 5.83 -15.49 8.71
CA ILE A 346 6.58 -14.35 9.26
C ILE A 346 7.06 -13.44 8.13
N ALA A 347 7.66 -14.00 7.07
CA ALA A 347 8.13 -13.24 5.93
C ALA A 347 6.98 -12.52 5.20
N ALA A 348 5.86 -13.20 4.96
CA ALA A 348 4.69 -12.62 4.31
C ALA A 348 4.15 -11.41 5.11
N ARG A 349 4.01 -11.54 6.43
CA ARG A 349 3.52 -10.46 7.30
C ARG A 349 4.54 -9.32 7.40
N GLY A 350 5.82 -9.63 7.58
CA GLY A 350 6.89 -8.65 7.70
C GLY A 350 7.11 -7.86 6.42
N LEU A 351 7.17 -8.53 5.26
CA LEU A 351 7.33 -7.87 3.96
C LEU A 351 6.10 -7.03 3.60
N LYS A 352 4.88 -7.49 3.93
CA LYS A 352 3.65 -6.70 3.75
C LYS A 352 3.69 -5.42 4.60
N ARG A 353 4.11 -5.50 5.86
CA ARG A 353 4.26 -4.31 6.73
C ARG A 353 5.27 -3.32 6.16
N VAL A 354 6.39 -3.79 5.62
CA VAL A 354 7.37 -2.92 4.96
C VAL A 354 6.78 -2.27 3.72
N ALA A 355 5.96 -3.00 2.94
CA ALA A 355 5.28 -2.46 1.76
C ALA A 355 4.29 -1.34 2.12
N LEU A 356 3.33 -1.61 3.02
CA LEU A 356 2.30 -0.65 3.44
C LEU A 356 2.85 0.65 4.05
N GLY A 357 3.99 0.55 4.74
CA GLY A 357 4.64 1.71 5.36
C GLY A 357 5.55 2.51 4.43
N LYS A 358 5.71 2.10 3.16
CA LYS A 358 6.67 2.75 2.24
C LYS A 358 6.10 3.03 0.84
N TYR A 359 5.12 2.25 0.41
CA TYR A 359 4.52 2.34 -0.91
C TYR A 359 3.05 2.72 -0.81
N GLU A 360 2.54 3.34 -1.86
CA GLU A 360 1.10 3.54 -2.03
C GLU A 360 0.36 2.21 -2.25
N ASP A 361 -0.87 2.12 -1.77
CA ASP A 361 -1.60 0.85 -1.65
C ASP A 361 -1.87 0.18 -3.01
N ALA A 362 -2.05 1.00 -4.05
CA ALA A 362 -2.41 0.56 -5.40
C ALA A 362 -1.23 0.51 -6.39
N THR A 363 -0.04 0.98 -6.02
CA THR A 363 1.06 1.21 -6.96
C THR A 363 2.43 0.83 -6.40
N SER A 364 3.42 0.74 -7.29
CA SER A 364 4.84 0.62 -6.93
C SER A 364 5.49 1.93 -6.47
N LEU A 365 4.74 3.03 -6.39
CA LEU A 365 5.28 4.34 -6.06
C LEU A 365 5.50 4.49 -4.55
N LEU A 366 6.55 5.20 -4.17
CA LEU A 366 6.83 5.51 -2.78
C LEU A 366 5.84 6.55 -2.24
N LYS A 367 5.59 6.50 -0.93
CA LYS A 367 5.00 7.63 -0.21
C LYS A 367 6.04 8.74 -0.10
N LEU A 368 5.64 10.01 -0.15
CA LEU A 368 6.58 11.14 -0.04
C LEU A 368 7.41 11.10 1.26
N GLU A 369 6.80 10.68 2.36
CA GLU A 369 7.47 10.49 3.65
C GLU A 369 8.56 9.40 3.60
N ALA A 370 8.47 8.48 2.64
CA ALA A 370 9.44 7.40 2.46
C ALA A 370 10.67 7.82 1.65
N THR A 371 10.56 8.86 0.82
CA THR A 371 11.67 9.45 0.03
C THR A 371 12.44 10.52 0.81
N ALA A 372 11.76 11.27 1.68
CA ALA A 372 12.38 12.25 2.57
C ALA A 372 13.13 11.57 3.75
N GLY A 373 14.32 11.02 3.50
CA GLY A 373 15.27 10.70 4.57
C GLY A 373 15.99 11.95 5.06
N ASP A 374 16.53 11.94 6.29
CA ASP A 374 17.28 13.04 6.94
C ASP A 374 18.65 13.36 6.29
N GLY A 375 18.80 13.17 4.97
CA GLY A 375 20.04 13.38 4.25
C GLY A 375 19.95 14.51 3.23
N THR A 376 21.05 15.24 3.06
CA THR A 376 21.27 16.06 1.86
C THR A 376 21.49 15.13 0.67
N ALA A 377 20.90 15.45 -0.48
CA ALA A 377 21.17 14.78 -1.76
C ALA A 377 22.05 15.71 -2.61
N PRO A 378 23.36 15.82 -2.32
CA PRO A 378 24.17 16.96 -2.75
C PRO A 378 24.48 17.03 -4.25
N GLN A 379 23.90 16.17 -5.11
CA GLN A 379 24.18 16.12 -6.55
C GLN A 379 22.99 15.70 -7.43
N SER A 380 21.76 15.82 -6.93
CA SER A 380 20.55 15.51 -7.70
C SER A 380 19.58 16.67 -7.66
N ASP A 381 18.96 16.99 -8.80
CA ASP A 381 17.83 17.91 -8.88
C ASP A 381 16.55 17.17 -8.47
N VAL A 382 15.60 17.91 -7.88
CA VAL A 382 14.30 17.37 -7.48
C VAL A 382 13.26 17.83 -8.48
N TYR A 383 12.58 16.88 -9.11
CA TYR A 383 11.53 17.14 -10.08
C TYR A 383 10.18 16.82 -9.44
N ALA A 384 9.21 17.69 -9.67
CA ALA A 384 7.80 17.48 -9.34
C ALA A 384 6.97 17.69 -10.61
N LEU A 385 6.12 16.73 -10.96
CA LEU A 385 5.24 16.79 -12.12
C LEU A 385 3.80 16.73 -11.61
N ARG A 386 3.04 17.80 -11.81
CA ARG A 386 1.64 17.90 -11.41
C ARG A 386 0.71 17.77 -12.62
N LEU A 387 -0.35 16.98 -12.46
CA LEU A 387 -1.40 16.84 -13.47
C LEU A 387 -2.53 17.84 -13.19
N LEU A 388 -2.74 18.81 -14.09
CA LEU A 388 -3.74 19.88 -13.91
C LEU A 388 -5.19 19.40 -14.10
N THR A 389 -5.37 18.25 -14.73
CA THR A 389 -6.69 17.66 -14.93
C THR A 389 -6.57 16.17 -14.68
N LEU A 390 -7.09 15.71 -13.55
CA LEU A 390 -7.27 14.28 -13.34
C LEU A 390 -8.52 13.84 -14.14
N PRO A 391 -8.46 12.76 -14.94
CA PRO A 391 -9.63 12.30 -15.67
C PRO A 391 -10.73 11.90 -14.69
N ASN A 392 -11.73 12.76 -14.53
CA ASN A 392 -12.82 12.55 -13.59
C ASN A 392 -13.67 11.36 -14.07
N ARG A 393 -13.54 10.21 -13.40
CA ARG A 393 -14.39 9.02 -13.62
C ARG A 393 -15.03 8.65 -12.29
N LYS A 394 -16.38 8.74 -12.28
CA LYS A 394 -17.37 8.36 -11.25
C LYS A 394 -16.84 8.21 -9.81
N GLN A 395 -17.34 9.08 -8.92
CA GLN A 395 -17.28 9.00 -7.46
C GLN A 395 -17.39 7.55 -6.96
N GLY A 396 -16.30 7.06 -6.39
CA GLY A 396 -16.12 5.70 -5.86
C GLY A 396 -14.69 5.17 -6.01
N ASP A 397 -14.07 5.36 -7.19
CA ASP A 397 -12.77 4.76 -7.59
C ASP A 397 -11.69 5.78 -8.01
N ALA A 398 -11.96 7.09 -7.88
CA ALA A 398 -11.13 8.16 -8.43
C ALA A 398 -9.67 8.16 -7.92
N ALA A 399 -9.46 7.89 -6.63
CA ALA A 399 -8.12 7.83 -6.03
C ALA A 399 -7.29 6.64 -6.55
N HIS A 400 -7.92 5.46 -6.72
CA HIS A 400 -7.26 4.28 -7.27
C HIS A 400 -6.90 4.46 -8.75
N GLY A 401 -7.75 5.13 -9.52
CA GLY A 401 -7.50 5.47 -10.91
C GLY A 401 -6.37 6.48 -11.09
N ALA A 402 -6.32 7.52 -10.24
CA ALA A 402 -5.27 8.53 -10.25
C ALA A 402 -3.90 7.92 -9.92
N ALA A 403 -3.80 7.12 -8.85
CA ALA A 403 -2.53 6.48 -8.49
C ALA A 403 -2.00 5.55 -9.59
N GLN A 404 -2.85 4.69 -10.18
CA GLN A 404 -2.46 3.83 -11.29
C GLN A 404 -2.05 4.62 -12.54
N PHE A 405 -2.68 5.77 -12.76
CA PHE A 405 -2.31 6.68 -13.84
C PHE A 405 -0.93 7.30 -13.59
N MET A 406 -0.68 7.78 -12.37
CA MET A 406 0.63 8.28 -11.95
C MET A 406 1.73 7.23 -12.09
N GLU A 407 1.44 5.96 -11.80
CA GLU A 407 2.39 4.88 -12.03
C GLU A 407 2.70 4.70 -13.53
N LYS A 408 1.72 4.85 -14.43
CA LYS A 408 1.98 4.83 -15.87
C LYS A 408 2.87 5.99 -16.31
N VAL A 409 2.62 7.19 -15.77
CA VAL A 409 3.46 8.36 -16.03
C VAL A 409 4.89 8.12 -15.53
N ALA A 410 5.05 7.62 -14.30
CA ALA A 410 6.37 7.25 -13.77
C ALA A 410 7.09 6.20 -14.62
N ARG A 411 6.36 5.20 -15.17
CA ARG A 411 6.97 4.22 -16.10
C ARG A 411 7.46 4.87 -17.38
N LEU A 412 6.77 5.88 -17.90
CA LEU A 412 7.19 6.60 -19.10
C LEU A 412 8.42 7.44 -18.84
N VAL A 413 8.47 8.13 -17.69
CA VAL A 413 9.66 8.89 -17.27
C VAL A 413 10.86 7.94 -17.10
N ALA A 414 10.67 6.79 -16.43
CA ALA A 414 11.71 5.78 -16.28
C ALA A 414 12.12 5.09 -17.59
N GLN A 415 11.28 5.10 -18.63
CA GLN A 415 11.65 4.63 -19.97
C GLN A 415 12.49 5.66 -20.73
N ALA A 416 12.22 6.95 -20.50
CA ALA A 416 12.98 8.04 -21.07
C ALA A 416 14.37 8.19 -20.41
N ASP A 417 14.47 7.88 -19.12
CA ASP A 417 15.72 7.87 -18.36
C ASP A 417 15.96 6.50 -17.69
N PRO A 418 16.81 5.64 -18.28
CA PRO A 418 17.12 4.31 -17.75
C PRO A 418 17.85 4.31 -16.40
N SER A 419 18.35 5.47 -15.95
CA SER A 419 18.94 5.59 -14.61
C SER A 419 17.87 5.54 -13.51
N LEU A 420 16.61 5.86 -13.85
CA LEU A 420 15.49 5.91 -12.94
C LEU A 420 14.79 4.54 -12.80
N SER A 421 14.48 4.14 -11.56
CA SER A 421 13.70 2.93 -11.28
C SER A 421 12.40 3.26 -10.56
N ILE A 422 11.29 2.71 -11.07
CA ILE A 422 9.94 3.06 -10.61
C ILE A 422 9.69 2.71 -9.14
N ASP A 423 10.23 1.58 -8.67
CA ASP A 423 9.97 1.07 -7.33
C ASP A 423 10.71 1.87 -6.23
N THR A 424 11.44 2.93 -6.63
CA THR A 424 12.60 3.39 -5.87
C THR A 424 12.89 4.88 -5.91
N GLU A 425 12.57 5.54 -7.01
CA GLU A 425 12.94 6.96 -7.21
C GLU A 425 11.73 7.87 -7.36
N PHE A 426 10.55 7.29 -7.59
CA PHE A 426 9.32 8.04 -7.73
C PHE A 426 8.49 7.93 -6.44
N ALA A 427 8.16 9.09 -5.88
CA ALA A 427 7.14 9.26 -4.87
C ALA A 427 5.90 9.94 -5.44
N VAL A 428 4.76 9.74 -4.81
CA VAL A 428 3.51 10.40 -5.21
C VAL A 428 2.83 11.03 -4.01
N GLU A 429 2.26 12.21 -4.22
CA GLU A 429 1.37 12.91 -3.29
C GLU A 429 0.24 13.53 -4.11
N GLY A 430 -1.00 13.06 -3.87
CA GLY A 430 -2.18 13.53 -4.61
C GLY A 430 -2.04 13.38 -6.13
N ASP A 431 -2.00 14.50 -6.83
CA ASP A 431 -1.87 14.67 -8.29
C ASP A 431 -0.43 14.91 -8.76
N THR A 432 0.54 14.82 -7.83
CA THR A 432 1.93 15.22 -8.07
C THR A 432 2.90 14.04 -7.92
N LEU A 433 3.73 13.85 -8.95
CA LEU A 433 4.78 12.84 -9.01
C LEU A 433 6.11 13.50 -8.71
N VAL A 434 6.87 12.98 -7.75
CA VAL A 434 8.17 13.54 -7.35
C VAL A 434 9.27 12.52 -7.56
N TRP A 435 10.40 12.93 -8.14
CA TRP A 435 11.59 12.09 -8.25
C TRP A 435 12.88 12.93 -8.20
N CYS A 436 13.99 12.26 -7.90
CA CYS A 436 15.31 12.87 -8.00
C CYS A 436 16.01 12.36 -9.26
N ALA A 437 16.62 13.26 -10.03
CA ALA A 437 17.44 12.90 -11.19
C ALA A 437 18.83 13.56 -11.08
N PRO A 438 19.85 13.10 -11.82
CA PRO A 438 21.16 13.73 -11.84
C PRO A 438 21.06 15.23 -12.12
N ALA A 439 21.90 16.04 -11.47
CA ALA A 439 21.90 17.48 -11.66
C ALA A 439 22.23 17.86 -13.12
N LEU A 440 21.41 18.74 -13.70
CA LEU A 440 21.57 19.25 -15.06
C LEU A 440 21.81 20.77 -15.05
N SER A 441 22.39 21.31 -16.12
CA SER A 441 22.43 22.76 -16.28
C SER A 441 21.04 23.33 -16.56
N ARG A 442 20.81 24.63 -16.25
CA ARG A 442 19.50 25.27 -16.44
C ARG A 442 18.94 25.14 -17.87
N SER A 443 19.81 25.20 -18.88
CA SER A 443 19.43 25.00 -20.29
C SER A 443 18.99 23.56 -20.56
N GLU A 444 19.73 22.59 -20.03
CA GLU A 444 19.41 21.16 -20.18
C GLU A 444 18.12 20.79 -19.43
N ILE A 445 17.85 21.39 -18.27
CA ILE A 445 16.57 21.24 -17.56
C ILE A 445 15.41 21.73 -18.43
N GLY A 446 15.59 22.87 -19.13
CA GLY A 446 14.63 23.40 -20.09
C GLY A 446 14.27 22.41 -21.19
N GLU A 447 15.28 21.97 -21.94
CA GLU A 447 15.11 21.02 -23.05
C GLU A 447 14.55 19.66 -22.59
N HIS A 448 15.07 19.15 -21.47
CA HIS A 448 14.63 17.88 -20.89
C HIS A 448 13.18 17.96 -20.40
N GLY A 449 12.83 19.05 -19.72
CA GLY A 449 11.49 19.29 -19.19
C GLY A 449 10.43 19.41 -20.29
N GLU A 450 10.71 20.16 -21.35
CA GLU A 450 9.84 20.26 -22.52
C GLU A 450 9.62 18.89 -23.18
N GLY A 451 10.68 18.11 -23.37
CA GLY A 451 10.59 16.76 -23.94
C GLY A 451 9.75 15.82 -23.08
N LEU A 452 9.94 15.85 -21.76
CA LEU A 452 9.18 15.04 -20.81
C LEU A 452 7.70 15.42 -20.81
N LEU A 453 7.38 16.72 -20.77
CA LEU A 453 6.02 17.23 -20.85
C LEU A 453 5.34 16.86 -22.16
N ALA A 454 6.05 16.89 -23.29
CA ALA A 454 5.52 16.46 -24.58
C ALA A 454 5.13 14.97 -24.58
N ILE A 455 5.97 14.10 -24.01
CA ILE A 455 5.68 12.66 -23.88
C ILE A 455 4.45 12.42 -22.98
N VAL A 456 4.40 13.12 -21.83
CA VAL A 456 3.30 13.01 -20.88
C VAL A 456 1.99 13.48 -21.51
N ARG A 457 1.99 14.64 -22.19
CA ARG A 457 0.82 15.19 -22.90
C ARG A 457 0.33 14.30 -24.04
N HIS A 458 1.25 13.73 -24.83
CA HIS A 458 0.89 12.79 -25.87
C HIS A 458 0.21 11.54 -25.30
N THR A 459 0.69 11.04 -24.15
CA THR A 459 0.13 9.85 -23.48
C THR A 459 -1.21 10.15 -22.82
N LEU A 460 -1.37 11.34 -22.25
CA LEU A 460 -2.61 11.80 -21.63
C LEU A 460 -3.79 11.82 -22.62
N GLY A 461 -3.53 12.09 -23.91
CA GLY A 461 -4.57 12.15 -24.93
C GLY A 461 -5.50 13.35 -24.76
N LYS A 462 -6.75 13.22 -25.23
CA LYS A 462 -7.83 14.19 -25.02
C LYS A 462 -8.85 13.60 -24.06
N ASP A 463 -9.49 14.42 -23.24
CA ASP A 463 -10.65 13.98 -22.47
C ASP A 463 -11.86 13.65 -23.38
N ARG A 464 -12.98 13.21 -22.80
CA ARG A 464 -14.21 12.88 -23.55
C ARG A 464 -14.85 14.08 -24.28
N GLN A 465 -14.47 15.31 -23.92
CA GLN A 465 -14.94 16.56 -24.52
C GLN A 465 -13.92 17.13 -25.53
N GLY A 466 -12.76 16.50 -25.71
CA GLY A 466 -11.72 16.95 -26.63
C GLY A 466 -10.70 17.90 -26.02
N THR A 467 -10.75 18.16 -24.71
CA THR A 467 -9.83 19.03 -23.97
C THR A 467 -8.48 18.35 -23.81
N LYS A 468 -7.38 19.07 -24.09
CA LYS A 468 -6.01 18.57 -23.81
C LYS A 468 -5.82 18.55 -22.30
N LEU A 469 -5.48 17.38 -21.72
CA LEU A 469 -5.11 17.31 -20.31
C LEU A 469 -3.78 18.04 -20.10
N GLY A 470 -3.75 18.96 -19.13
CA GLY A 470 -2.59 19.75 -18.77
C GLY A 470 -1.65 19.03 -17.81
N ALA A 471 -0.35 19.26 -17.96
CA ALA A 471 0.68 18.85 -17.01
C ALA A 471 1.71 19.97 -16.92
N VAL A 472 2.23 20.19 -15.72
CA VAL A 472 3.27 21.19 -15.40
C VAL A 472 4.41 20.53 -14.64
N LEU A 473 5.63 21.03 -14.85
CA LEU A 473 6.85 20.51 -14.25
C LEU A 473 7.52 21.59 -13.39
N GLY A 474 7.75 21.29 -12.13
CA GLY A 474 8.53 22.09 -11.20
C GLY A 474 9.86 21.41 -10.89
N VAL A 475 10.95 22.17 -10.83
CA VAL A 475 12.30 21.63 -10.57
C VAL A 475 12.99 22.45 -9.50
N ASP A 476 13.51 21.80 -8.46
CA ASP A 476 14.36 22.42 -7.44
C ASP A 476 15.83 22.04 -7.63
N VAL A 477 16.67 23.07 -7.75
CA VAL A 477 18.12 22.98 -7.96
C VAL A 477 18.93 23.44 -6.73
N ASN A 478 18.29 23.59 -5.56
CA ASN A 478 18.92 24.13 -4.35
C ASN A 478 19.63 23.02 -3.55
N HIS A 479 20.79 22.59 -4.02
CA HIS A 479 21.50 21.40 -3.49
C HIS A 479 21.97 21.52 -2.03
N GLU A 480 22.01 22.73 -1.48
CA GLU A 480 22.44 23.01 -0.10
C GLU A 480 21.35 22.73 0.95
N MET A 481 20.08 22.60 0.52
CA MET A 481 18.95 22.35 1.42
C MET A 481 18.71 20.85 1.65
N ASP A 482 18.03 20.52 2.75
CA ASP A 482 17.58 19.15 2.99
C ASP A 482 16.55 18.71 1.94
N LEU A 483 16.53 17.39 1.65
CA LEU A 483 15.69 16.85 0.58
C LEU A 483 14.20 17.14 0.78
N ARG A 484 13.71 17.23 2.03
CA ARG A 484 12.29 17.49 2.31
C ARG A 484 11.90 18.90 1.90
N ARG A 485 12.73 19.90 2.23
CA ARG A 485 12.52 21.30 1.79
C ARG A 485 12.57 21.40 0.27
N ARG A 486 13.55 20.74 -0.36
CA ARG A 486 13.70 20.74 -1.82
C ARG A 486 12.51 20.10 -2.56
N ILE A 487 11.97 19.01 -2.04
CA ILE A 487 10.72 18.40 -2.53
C ILE A 487 9.58 19.43 -2.46
N SER A 488 9.44 20.11 -1.33
CA SER A 488 8.41 21.14 -1.14
C SER A 488 8.58 22.27 -2.16
N HIS A 489 9.81 22.75 -2.38
CA HIS A 489 10.10 23.80 -3.38
C HIS A 489 9.80 23.36 -4.82
N ALA A 490 10.14 22.12 -5.20
CA ALA A 490 9.83 21.60 -6.53
C ALA A 490 8.30 21.52 -6.75
N MET A 491 7.54 21.12 -5.73
CA MET A 491 6.08 21.10 -5.80
C MET A 491 5.50 22.51 -5.91
N LEU A 492 6.02 23.48 -5.15
CA LEU A 492 5.60 24.87 -5.24
C LEU A 492 5.91 25.50 -6.60
N ALA A 493 7.03 25.13 -7.22
CA ALA A 493 7.34 25.53 -8.59
C ALA A 493 6.28 25.04 -9.59
N CYS A 494 5.65 23.88 -9.37
CA CYS A 494 4.51 23.42 -10.20
C CYS A 494 3.30 24.36 -10.06
N GLU A 495 3.01 24.82 -8.85
CA GLU A 495 1.91 25.74 -8.59
C GLU A 495 2.15 27.09 -9.28
N GLN A 496 3.37 27.61 -9.15
CA GLN A 496 3.79 28.84 -9.83
C GLN A 496 3.67 28.72 -11.36
N CYS A 497 4.00 27.57 -11.92
CA CYS A 497 3.83 27.30 -13.36
C CYS A 497 2.39 27.43 -13.83
N SER A 498 1.47 26.93 -13.01
CA SER A 498 0.04 27.06 -13.26
C SER A 498 -0.39 28.53 -13.28
N TYR A 499 0.16 29.34 -12.37
CA TYR A 499 -0.09 30.79 -12.27
C TYR A 499 0.50 31.61 -13.44
N LEU A 500 1.75 31.34 -13.81
CA LEU A 500 2.46 32.07 -14.87
C LEU A 500 2.07 31.62 -16.29
N ARG A 501 1.17 30.62 -16.42
CA ARG A 501 0.87 29.92 -17.68
C ARG A 501 2.12 29.38 -18.37
N ASN A 502 3.09 28.97 -17.56
CA ASN A 502 4.31 28.31 -18.01
C ASN A 502 4.20 26.81 -17.77
N ASP A 503 4.84 26.05 -18.66
CA ASP A 503 4.80 24.59 -18.59
C ASP A 503 5.89 24.02 -17.66
N LEU A 504 6.98 24.77 -17.47
CA LEU A 504 8.15 24.41 -16.67
C LEU A 504 8.64 25.60 -15.82
N CYS A 505 8.91 25.33 -14.54
CA CYS A 505 9.37 26.32 -13.57
C CYS A 505 10.54 25.76 -12.78
N ILE A 506 11.58 26.57 -12.61
CA ILE A 506 12.79 26.19 -11.90
C ILE A 506 12.87 27.06 -10.66
N SER A 507 12.75 26.44 -9.49
CA SER A 507 12.95 27.08 -8.19
C SER A 507 14.44 27.19 -7.90
N ASP A 508 14.94 28.42 -7.90
CA ASP A 508 16.25 28.83 -7.37
C ASP A 508 16.06 29.70 -6.12
N GLU A 509 17.16 30.04 -5.44
CA GLU A 509 17.14 30.78 -4.16
C GLU A 509 16.37 32.12 -4.24
N ALA A 510 16.33 32.79 -5.40
CA ALA A 510 15.55 34.01 -5.59
C ALA A 510 14.04 33.75 -5.75
N HIS A 511 13.64 32.63 -6.35
CA HIS A 511 12.23 32.25 -6.50
C HIS A 511 11.60 31.77 -5.19
N VAL A 512 12.38 31.19 -4.27
CA VAL A 512 11.89 30.75 -2.96
C VAL A 512 11.26 31.92 -2.18
N SER A 513 11.89 33.09 -2.20
CA SER A 513 11.37 34.28 -1.50
C SER A 513 10.04 34.79 -2.06
N GLU A 514 9.83 34.72 -3.38
CA GLU A 514 8.55 35.12 -4.00
C GLU A 514 7.42 34.14 -3.68
N ILE A 515 7.73 32.84 -3.65
CA ILE A 515 6.78 31.78 -3.30
C ILE A 515 6.37 31.90 -1.82
N GLU A 516 7.32 32.10 -0.92
CA GLU A 516 7.05 32.34 0.51
C GLU A 516 6.22 33.62 0.70
N ARG A 517 6.53 34.69 -0.05
CA ARG A 517 5.73 35.93 -0.04
C ARG A 517 4.29 35.67 -0.47
N HIS A 518 4.07 34.90 -1.53
CA HIS A 518 2.74 34.58 -2.04
C HIS A 518 1.92 33.75 -1.04
N GLN A 519 2.53 32.71 -0.45
CA GLN A 519 1.87 31.91 0.60
C GLN A 519 1.49 32.75 1.82
N LYS A 520 2.37 33.68 2.21
CA LYS A 520 2.12 34.58 3.32
C LYS A 520 0.94 35.50 3.05
N LEU A 521 0.91 36.12 1.87
CA LEU A 521 -0.23 36.95 1.45
C LEU A 521 -1.54 36.16 1.46
N LEU A 522 -1.54 34.91 1.00
CA LEU A 522 -2.75 34.09 1.00
C LEU A 522 -3.25 33.83 2.43
N ALA A 523 -2.36 33.40 3.32
CA ALA A 523 -2.70 33.12 4.71
C ALA A 523 -3.22 34.37 5.44
N ASP A 524 -2.67 35.54 5.12
CA ASP A 524 -3.00 36.80 5.78
C ASP A 524 -4.20 37.53 5.12
N LEU A 525 -4.58 37.21 3.88
CA LEU A 525 -5.69 37.88 3.17
C LEU A 525 -7.06 37.58 3.82
N GLU A 526 -7.33 36.31 4.13
CA GLU A 526 -8.59 35.90 4.78
C GLU A 526 -8.77 36.63 6.12
N SER A 527 -7.74 36.60 6.98
CA SER A 527 -7.74 37.33 8.25
C SER A 527 -7.75 38.86 8.06
N ALA A 528 -7.19 39.40 6.99
CA ALA A 528 -7.26 40.84 6.71
C ALA A 528 -8.67 41.32 6.34
N ILE A 529 -9.46 40.46 5.66
CA ILE A 529 -10.87 40.71 5.37
C ILE A 529 -11.69 40.65 6.67
N GLU A 530 -11.52 39.58 7.46
CA GLU A 530 -12.26 39.37 8.71
C GLU A 530 -11.95 40.42 9.80
N ASP A 531 -10.68 40.80 9.95
CA ASP A 531 -10.24 41.77 10.96
C ASP A 531 -10.40 43.24 10.49
N GLU A 532 -11.05 43.47 9.35
CA GLU A 532 -11.25 44.79 8.72
C GLU A 532 -9.94 45.60 8.51
N LYS A 533 -8.84 44.94 8.12
CA LYS A 533 -7.52 45.58 7.92
C LYS A 533 -7.30 46.13 6.50
N ILE A 534 -8.30 46.00 5.63
CA ILE A 534 -8.25 46.49 4.24
C ILE A 534 -8.96 47.83 4.16
N GLU A 535 -8.26 48.88 3.75
CA GLU A 535 -8.86 50.21 3.63
C GLU A 535 -9.40 50.45 2.20
N LEU A 536 -10.28 51.44 2.05
CA LEU A 536 -10.75 51.93 0.74
C LEU A 536 -10.29 53.36 0.50
N GLY A 537 -9.70 53.58 -0.68
CA GLY A 537 -9.48 54.91 -1.24
C GLY A 537 -10.55 55.23 -2.27
N TYR A 538 -11.05 56.46 -2.28
CA TYR A 538 -12.12 56.91 -3.17
C TYR A 538 -11.57 57.89 -4.20
N GLN A 539 -11.62 57.54 -5.48
CA GLN A 539 -11.18 58.43 -6.55
C GLN A 539 -12.39 59.20 -7.12
N PRO A 540 -12.43 60.55 -7.06
CA PRO A 540 -13.57 61.34 -7.52
C PRO A 540 -13.82 61.20 -9.03
N LYS A 541 -15.09 61.03 -9.41
CA LYS A 541 -15.61 61.14 -10.79
C LYS A 541 -16.19 62.54 -11.00
N ILE A 542 -15.71 63.23 -12.04
CA ILE A 542 -16.08 64.62 -12.34
C ILE A 542 -17.00 64.65 -13.55
N ASP A 543 -18.14 65.31 -13.42
CA ASP A 543 -18.99 65.70 -14.55
C ASP A 543 -18.28 66.80 -15.33
N LEU A 544 -17.83 66.47 -16.55
CA LEU A 544 -17.01 67.38 -17.34
C LEU A 544 -17.75 68.68 -17.72
N PRO A 545 -19.05 68.68 -18.06
CA PRO A 545 -19.80 69.90 -18.36
C PRO A 545 -19.92 70.87 -17.17
N SER A 546 -20.24 70.37 -15.97
CA SER A 546 -20.48 71.23 -14.80
C SER A 546 -19.25 71.42 -13.91
N GLY A 547 -18.21 70.59 -14.08
CA GLY A 547 -17.02 70.55 -13.23
C GLY A 547 -17.26 70.00 -11.83
N ARG A 548 -18.47 69.45 -11.55
CA ARG A 548 -18.84 68.97 -10.22
C ARG A 548 -18.43 67.51 -10.02
N ILE A 549 -18.10 67.17 -8.78
CA ILE A 549 -17.95 65.77 -8.36
C ILE A 549 -19.36 65.14 -8.33
N VAL A 550 -19.55 64.08 -9.09
CA VAL A 550 -20.83 63.34 -9.20
C VAL A 550 -20.76 61.93 -8.64
N GLY A 551 -19.56 61.43 -8.38
CA GLY A 551 -19.36 60.12 -7.78
C GLY A 551 -17.92 59.88 -7.39
N ALA A 552 -17.61 58.65 -7.00
CA ALA A 552 -16.24 58.19 -6.81
C ALA A 552 -16.12 56.68 -7.06
N GLU A 553 -14.95 56.25 -7.54
CA GLU A 553 -14.60 54.83 -7.60
C GLU A 553 -13.95 54.40 -6.27
N ALA A 554 -14.43 53.30 -5.69
CA ALA A 554 -13.88 52.69 -4.50
C ALA A 554 -12.75 51.74 -4.89
N LEU A 555 -11.54 52.04 -4.43
CA LEU A 555 -10.32 51.32 -4.76
C LEU A 555 -9.69 50.73 -3.50
N LEU A 556 -9.48 49.41 -3.52
CA LEU A 556 -8.91 48.66 -2.42
C LEU A 556 -7.48 49.12 -2.07
N ARG A 557 -7.18 49.26 -0.78
CA ARG A 557 -5.88 49.64 -0.23
C ARG A 557 -5.50 48.68 0.89
N TRP A 558 -4.69 47.68 0.57
CA TRP A 558 -4.21 46.72 1.55
C TRP A 558 -2.77 47.02 1.96
N HIS A 559 -2.57 47.36 3.24
CA HIS A 559 -1.26 47.58 3.84
C HIS A 559 -0.88 46.39 4.72
N HIS A 560 -0.02 45.52 4.19
CA HIS A 560 0.45 44.35 4.92
C HIS A 560 1.48 44.77 5.99
N PRO A 561 1.37 44.30 7.25
CA PRO A 561 2.23 44.74 8.35
C PRO A 561 3.72 44.46 8.12
N GLU A 562 4.05 43.39 7.39
CA GLU A 562 5.43 43.01 7.10
C GLU A 562 5.87 43.27 5.65
N LEU A 563 4.94 43.22 4.70
CA LEU A 563 5.24 43.27 3.26
C LEU A 563 5.01 44.67 2.67
N GLY A 564 4.44 45.58 3.46
CA GLY A 564 4.13 46.93 3.02
C GLY A 564 2.87 46.99 2.14
N PRO A 565 2.75 48.01 1.27
CA PRO A 565 1.57 48.19 0.44
C PRO A 565 1.45 47.09 -0.62
N ILE A 566 0.28 46.44 -0.69
CA ILE A 566 -0.05 45.42 -1.67
C ILE A 566 -0.91 46.04 -2.77
N ALA A 567 -0.61 45.72 -4.03
CA ALA A 567 -1.36 46.23 -5.16
C ALA A 567 -2.79 45.67 -5.15
N ALA A 568 -3.79 46.51 -5.48
CA ALA A 568 -5.19 46.09 -5.51
C ALA A 568 -5.42 44.91 -6.46
N GLN A 569 -4.80 44.95 -7.65
CA GLN A 569 -4.87 43.86 -8.63
C GLN A 569 -4.26 42.56 -8.11
N GLU A 570 -3.22 42.63 -7.29
CA GLU A 570 -2.59 41.45 -6.68
C GLU A 570 -3.52 40.81 -5.64
N ALA A 571 -4.13 41.63 -4.78
CA ALA A 571 -5.08 41.17 -3.76
C ALA A 571 -6.35 40.57 -4.38
N VAL A 572 -6.92 41.23 -5.39
CA VAL A 572 -8.12 40.74 -6.10
C VAL A 572 -7.83 39.42 -6.78
N LYS A 573 -6.70 39.30 -7.49
CA LYS A 573 -6.32 38.05 -8.16
C LYS A 573 -6.10 36.91 -7.15
N LEU A 574 -5.46 37.21 -6.02
CA LEU A 574 -5.26 36.24 -4.96
C LEU A 574 -6.60 35.75 -4.39
N ALA A 575 -7.56 36.64 -4.21
CA ALA A 575 -8.91 36.28 -3.77
C ALA A 575 -9.65 35.42 -4.81
N GLU A 576 -9.51 35.73 -6.10
CA GLU A 576 -10.11 34.96 -7.20
C GLU A 576 -9.56 33.53 -7.29
N ASP A 577 -8.24 33.37 -7.21
CA ASP A 577 -7.55 32.09 -7.34
C ASP A 577 -7.86 31.14 -6.17
N HIS A 578 -8.27 31.69 -5.02
CA HIS A 578 -8.49 30.96 -3.77
C HIS A 578 -9.92 31.00 -3.24
N ASP A 579 -10.90 31.34 -4.09
CA ASP A 579 -12.33 31.34 -3.74
C ASP A 579 -12.70 32.29 -2.57
N LEU A 580 -11.95 33.38 -2.36
CA LEU A 580 -12.21 34.44 -1.36
C LEU A 580 -12.78 35.73 -1.96
N ILE A 581 -13.04 35.74 -3.28
CA ILE A 581 -13.40 36.96 -4.00
C ILE A 581 -14.80 37.47 -3.66
N ASP A 582 -15.71 36.59 -3.27
CA ASP A 582 -17.08 36.98 -2.89
C ASP A 582 -17.07 37.69 -1.55
N GLU A 583 -16.34 37.13 -0.57
CA GLU A 583 -16.08 37.72 0.74
C GLU A 583 -15.40 39.08 0.61
N LEU A 584 -14.38 39.18 -0.26
CA LEU A 584 -13.70 40.44 -0.52
C LEU A 584 -14.63 41.47 -1.16
N THR A 585 -15.46 41.07 -2.13
CA THR A 585 -16.40 41.96 -2.81
C THR A 585 -17.45 42.48 -1.83
N LEU A 586 -18.06 41.61 -1.03
CA LEU A 586 -19.04 41.98 0.00
C LEU A 586 -18.43 42.89 1.06
N TYR A 587 -17.20 42.62 1.48
CA TYR A 587 -16.45 43.49 2.38
C TYR A 587 -16.29 44.90 1.79
N VAL A 588 -15.87 45.01 0.51
CA VAL A 588 -15.71 46.30 -0.17
C VAL A 588 -17.05 47.04 -0.27
N VAL A 589 -18.14 46.34 -0.57
CA VAL A 589 -19.49 46.95 -0.62
C VAL A 589 -19.92 47.46 0.75
N ASP A 590 -19.84 46.63 1.80
CA ASP A 590 -20.20 47.02 3.17
C ASP A 590 -19.37 48.20 3.66
N ARG A 591 -18.06 48.16 3.38
CA ARG A 591 -17.13 49.22 3.77
C ARG A 591 -17.40 50.53 3.02
N ALA A 592 -17.68 50.47 1.71
CA ALA A 592 -18.01 51.65 0.92
C ALA A 592 -19.30 52.33 1.42
N MET A 593 -20.32 51.54 1.75
CA MET A 593 -21.57 52.07 2.31
C MET A 593 -21.34 52.72 3.67
N SER A 594 -20.54 52.07 4.53
CA SER A 594 -20.17 52.60 5.85
C SER A 594 -19.37 53.90 5.75
N ASP A 595 -18.35 53.95 4.90
CA ASP A 595 -17.42 55.09 4.77
C ASP A 595 -18.11 56.32 4.14
N LEU A 596 -19.05 56.10 3.21
CA LEU A 596 -19.69 57.17 2.44
C LEU A 596 -21.12 57.51 2.90
N GLY A 597 -21.66 56.86 3.93
CA GLY A 597 -23.04 57.04 4.39
C GLY A 597 -23.46 58.52 4.56
N ASP A 598 -22.61 59.34 5.20
CA ASP A 598 -22.85 60.78 5.36
C ASP A 598 -22.91 61.54 4.02
N ILE A 599 -22.05 61.17 3.06
CA ILE A 599 -22.02 61.77 1.72
C ILE A 599 -23.29 61.37 0.96
N LEU A 600 -23.66 60.09 1.00
CA LEU A 600 -24.85 59.57 0.31
C LEU A 600 -26.15 60.18 0.86
N GLY A 601 -26.22 60.43 2.17
CA GLY A 601 -27.36 61.11 2.80
C GLY A 601 -27.44 62.61 2.45
N SER A 602 -26.31 63.29 2.28
CA SER A 602 -26.25 64.73 1.98
C SER A 602 -26.23 65.06 0.49
N HIS A 603 -25.82 64.12 -0.36
CA HIS A 603 -25.78 64.21 -1.81
C HIS A 603 -26.48 63.00 -2.44
N PRO A 604 -27.83 63.00 -2.52
CA PRO A 604 -28.61 61.83 -2.96
C PRO A 604 -28.30 61.32 -4.37
N GLU A 605 -27.72 62.17 -5.22
CA GLU A 605 -27.31 61.85 -6.60
C GLU A 605 -25.88 61.30 -6.69
N PHE A 606 -25.11 61.31 -5.59
CA PHE A 606 -23.74 60.83 -5.57
C PHE A 606 -23.71 59.32 -5.74
N ARG A 607 -22.89 58.81 -6.67
CA ARG A 607 -22.75 57.38 -6.92
C ARG A 607 -21.35 56.87 -6.59
N VAL A 608 -21.27 55.70 -5.97
CA VAL A 608 -20.00 55.01 -5.75
C VAL A 608 -19.87 53.84 -6.70
N SER A 609 -18.71 53.70 -7.32
CA SER A 609 -18.42 52.63 -8.26
C SER A 609 -17.55 51.58 -7.61
N ILE A 610 -17.93 50.30 -7.75
CA ILE A 610 -17.31 49.16 -7.09
C ILE A 610 -17.06 48.08 -8.12
N ASN A 611 -15.83 47.58 -8.16
CA ASN A 611 -15.39 46.55 -9.09
C ASN A 611 -15.92 45.17 -8.70
N PHE A 612 -16.51 44.45 -9.67
CA PHE A 612 -17.00 43.08 -9.53
C PHE A 612 -16.33 42.19 -10.58
N CYS A 613 -15.89 41.00 -10.17
CA CYS A 613 -15.30 40.04 -11.09
C CYS A 613 -16.34 39.08 -11.70
N SER A 614 -15.96 38.39 -12.78
CA SER A 614 -16.82 37.40 -13.46
C SER A 614 -17.24 36.25 -12.53
N ARG A 615 -16.33 35.81 -11.64
CA ARG A 615 -16.56 34.67 -10.73
C ARG A 615 -17.70 34.96 -9.74
N THR A 616 -17.68 36.14 -9.13
CA THR A 616 -18.72 36.59 -8.20
C THR A 616 -20.09 36.69 -8.87
N LEU A 617 -20.14 37.20 -10.11
CA LEU A 617 -21.39 37.34 -10.85
C LEU A 617 -21.98 35.99 -11.31
N THR A 618 -21.18 34.93 -11.38
CA THR A 618 -21.61 33.61 -11.86
C THR A 618 -22.31 32.77 -10.78
N ARG A 619 -22.04 33.00 -9.49
CA ARG A 619 -22.54 32.17 -8.38
C ARG A 619 -23.99 32.47 -7.97
N GLY A 620 -24.48 33.67 -8.29
CA GLY A 620 -25.91 34.01 -8.36
C GLY A 620 -26.60 34.41 -7.04
N ASP A 621 -25.92 34.28 -5.89
CA ASP A 621 -26.38 34.63 -4.54
C ASP A 621 -26.01 36.07 -4.11
N ILE A 622 -24.98 36.66 -4.73
CA ILE A 622 -24.44 37.99 -4.38
C ILE A 622 -25.50 39.13 -4.35
N THR A 623 -26.58 39.02 -5.11
CA THR A 623 -27.62 40.05 -5.17
C THR A 623 -28.35 40.21 -3.84
N GLU A 624 -28.65 39.10 -3.15
CA GLU A 624 -29.34 39.12 -1.87
C GLU A 624 -28.45 39.71 -0.77
N ASP A 625 -27.16 39.38 -0.79
CA ASP A 625 -26.18 39.91 0.16
C ASP A 625 -25.96 41.42 -0.03
N VAL A 626 -25.85 41.89 -1.27
CA VAL A 626 -25.77 43.33 -1.57
C VAL A 626 -27.03 44.05 -1.11
N ALA A 627 -28.22 43.47 -1.31
CA ALA A 627 -29.47 44.06 -0.83
C ALA A 627 -29.51 44.15 0.72
N LEU A 628 -29.00 43.13 1.41
CA LEU A 628 -28.89 43.13 2.86
C LEU A 628 -27.94 44.22 3.38
N ILE A 629 -26.77 44.38 2.74
CA ILE A 629 -25.80 45.42 3.07
C ILE A 629 -26.39 46.81 2.85
N LEU A 630 -27.03 47.04 1.71
CA LEU A 630 -27.71 48.31 1.41
C LEU A 630 -28.77 48.65 2.47
N SER A 631 -29.57 47.65 2.87
CA SER A 631 -30.58 47.81 3.93
C SER A 631 -29.95 48.08 5.31
N LYS A 632 -28.79 47.48 5.62
CA LYS A 632 -28.06 47.68 6.87
C LYS A 632 -27.61 49.14 7.03
N HIS A 633 -27.21 49.79 5.93
CA HIS A 633 -26.69 51.17 5.92
C HIS A 633 -27.72 52.24 5.51
N ASP A 634 -28.97 51.85 5.24
CA ASP A 634 -30.04 52.74 4.75
C ASP A 634 -29.65 53.48 3.44
N VAL A 635 -28.96 52.79 2.54
CA VAL A 635 -28.51 53.33 1.24
C VAL A 635 -29.39 52.78 0.11
N PRO A 636 -29.95 53.65 -0.76
CA PRO A 636 -30.64 53.21 -1.96
C PRO A 636 -29.69 52.56 -2.98
N ALA A 637 -30.11 51.46 -3.62
CA ALA A 637 -29.30 50.75 -4.62
C ALA A 637 -28.83 51.65 -5.79
N ARG A 638 -29.60 52.69 -6.15
CA ARG A 638 -29.24 53.66 -7.20
C ARG A 638 -27.93 54.42 -6.96
N ASN A 639 -27.43 54.40 -5.73
CA ASN A 639 -26.17 55.02 -5.36
C ASN A 639 -24.96 54.11 -5.64
N ILE A 640 -25.16 52.84 -6.03
CA ILE A 640 -24.09 51.91 -6.42
C ILE A 640 -24.03 51.78 -7.95
N ILE A 641 -22.81 51.87 -8.47
CA ILE A 641 -22.43 51.47 -9.83
C ILE A 641 -21.53 50.24 -9.72
N ILE A 642 -21.93 49.16 -10.35
CA ILE A 642 -21.16 47.91 -10.42
C ILE A 642 -20.29 47.98 -11.67
N GLU A 643 -18.98 48.04 -11.49
CA GLU A 643 -18.02 48.05 -12.58
C GLU A 643 -17.63 46.62 -12.93
N ILE A 644 -17.79 46.26 -14.19
CA ILE A 644 -17.45 44.94 -14.71
C ILE A 644 -16.45 45.09 -15.86
N THR A 645 -15.40 44.27 -15.84
CA THR A 645 -14.42 44.28 -16.94
C THR A 645 -14.99 43.62 -18.20
N GLU A 646 -14.38 43.91 -19.34
CA GLU A 646 -14.71 43.30 -20.63
C GLU A 646 -14.71 41.75 -20.58
N SER A 647 -13.89 41.14 -19.73
CA SER A 647 -13.80 39.69 -19.59
C SER A 647 -15.11 39.03 -19.11
N VAL A 648 -15.94 39.76 -18.36
CA VAL A 648 -17.28 39.31 -17.93
C VAL A 648 -18.21 39.08 -19.14
N LEU A 649 -17.97 39.76 -20.27
CA LEU A 649 -18.73 39.58 -21.50
C LEU A 649 -18.46 38.22 -22.17
N LEU A 650 -17.33 37.56 -21.88
CA LEU A 650 -17.04 36.21 -22.38
C LEU A 650 -17.94 35.16 -21.70
N ASP A 651 -18.30 35.42 -20.44
CA ASP A 651 -19.17 34.57 -19.61
C ASP A 651 -20.59 35.14 -19.52
N PHE A 652 -21.00 35.99 -20.47
CA PHE A 652 -22.24 36.77 -20.39
C PHE A 652 -23.48 35.90 -20.12
N GLU A 653 -23.61 34.74 -20.75
CA GLU A 653 -24.77 33.86 -20.53
C GLU A 653 -24.91 33.39 -19.08
N SER A 654 -23.80 33.18 -18.36
CA SER A 654 -23.82 32.76 -16.95
C SER A 654 -23.97 33.94 -15.98
N THR A 655 -23.53 35.14 -16.34
CA THR A 655 -23.59 36.33 -15.47
C THR A 655 -24.85 37.19 -15.69
N ARG A 656 -25.52 37.06 -16.84
CA ARG A 656 -26.65 37.90 -17.27
C ARG A 656 -27.79 37.99 -16.25
N ARG A 657 -28.13 36.89 -15.57
CA ARG A 657 -29.22 36.89 -14.59
C ARG A 657 -28.88 37.75 -13.39
N THR A 658 -27.72 37.50 -12.76
CA THR A 658 -27.22 38.25 -11.61
C THR A 658 -27.11 39.74 -11.92
N ILE A 659 -26.59 40.10 -13.09
CA ILE A 659 -26.51 41.51 -13.53
C ILE A 659 -27.92 42.12 -13.65
N ALA A 660 -28.87 41.39 -14.26
CA ALA A 660 -30.24 41.87 -14.38
C ALA A 660 -30.94 42.02 -13.01
N ASP A 661 -30.66 41.13 -12.06
CA ASP A 661 -31.22 41.16 -10.71
C ASP A 661 -30.65 42.34 -9.90
N LEU A 662 -29.36 42.63 -10.01
CA LEU A 662 -28.72 43.83 -9.43
C LEU A 662 -29.28 45.13 -10.03
N VAL A 663 -29.54 45.16 -11.34
CA VAL A 663 -30.22 46.29 -11.99
C VAL A 663 -31.68 46.42 -11.53
N ALA A 664 -32.39 45.30 -11.36
CA ALA A 664 -33.76 45.30 -10.83
C ALA A 664 -33.84 45.75 -9.37
N LEU A 665 -32.80 45.48 -8.57
CA LEU A 665 -32.62 46.04 -7.22
C LEU A 665 -32.47 47.57 -7.24
N GLY A 666 -31.99 48.12 -8.36
CA GLY A 666 -31.85 49.54 -8.62
C GLY A 666 -30.40 50.02 -8.78
N ALA A 667 -29.42 49.11 -8.74
CA ALA A 667 -28.03 49.43 -9.01
C ALA A 667 -27.81 49.75 -10.49
N GLN A 668 -26.72 50.45 -10.78
CA GLN A 668 -26.28 50.70 -12.15
C GLN A 668 -25.09 49.81 -12.49
N VAL A 669 -24.85 49.59 -13.78
CA VAL A 669 -23.73 48.78 -14.26
C VAL A 669 -22.89 49.64 -15.19
N SER A 670 -21.57 49.59 -15.01
CA SER A 670 -20.57 50.23 -15.85
C SER A 670 -19.66 49.19 -16.48
N ILE A 671 -19.34 49.36 -17.76
CA ILE A 671 -18.36 48.52 -18.46
C ILE A 671 -17.00 49.17 -18.32
N ASP A 672 -16.05 48.47 -17.71
CA ASP A 672 -14.69 48.93 -17.45
C ASP A 672 -13.66 48.43 -18.50
N ASP A 673 -12.53 49.13 -18.61
CA ASP A 673 -11.40 48.83 -19.50
C ASP A 673 -11.75 48.68 -21.00
N PHE A 674 -12.76 49.41 -21.50
CA PHE A 674 -13.24 49.27 -22.88
C PHE A 674 -12.14 49.59 -23.91
N GLY A 675 -11.94 48.65 -24.85
CA GLY A 675 -11.02 48.77 -25.98
C GLY A 675 -9.71 47.99 -25.83
N THR A 676 -9.50 47.29 -24.72
CA THR A 676 -8.29 46.49 -24.48
C THR A 676 -8.42 45.02 -24.89
N GLY A 677 -9.64 44.54 -25.21
CA GLY A 677 -9.95 43.17 -25.63
C GLY A 677 -10.75 43.02 -26.94
N TYR A 678 -11.30 41.81 -27.18
CA TYR A 678 -12.11 41.46 -28.35
C TYR A 678 -13.61 41.56 -28.05
N SER A 679 -14.14 42.78 -27.89
CA SER A 679 -15.56 42.99 -27.65
C SER A 679 -16.39 42.85 -28.91
N ASN A 680 -17.41 41.99 -28.87
CA ASN A 680 -18.50 42.03 -29.84
C ASN A 680 -19.46 43.15 -29.44
N LEU A 681 -19.65 44.13 -30.32
CA LEU A 681 -20.60 45.26 -30.15
C LEU A 681 -22.03 44.78 -29.80
N GLU A 682 -22.39 43.57 -30.21
CA GLU A 682 -23.66 42.93 -29.87
C GLU A 682 -23.83 42.71 -28.36
N TYR A 683 -22.78 42.30 -27.63
CA TYR A 683 -22.88 42.04 -26.19
C TYR A 683 -22.99 43.33 -25.38
N ILE A 684 -22.26 44.38 -25.79
CA ILE A 684 -22.35 45.70 -25.16
C ILE A 684 -23.76 46.29 -25.28
N ARG A 685 -24.43 46.03 -26.42
CA ARG A 685 -25.81 46.43 -26.65
C ARG A 685 -26.80 45.63 -25.80
N GLN A 686 -26.56 44.34 -25.59
CA GLN A 686 -27.48 43.46 -24.83
C GLN A 686 -27.33 43.61 -23.31
N LEU A 687 -26.17 44.04 -22.83
CA LEU A 687 -25.91 44.26 -21.41
C LEU A 687 -26.71 45.48 -20.89
N PRO A 688 -27.47 45.35 -19.79
CA PRO A 688 -28.19 46.46 -19.16
C PRO A 688 -27.24 47.39 -18.38
N SER A 689 -26.23 47.94 -19.05
CA SER A 689 -25.31 48.94 -18.49
C SER A 689 -25.73 50.37 -18.80
N ALA A 690 -25.47 51.26 -17.84
CA ALA A 690 -25.73 52.69 -17.94
C ALA A 690 -24.47 53.49 -18.29
N GLU A 691 -23.29 52.93 -18.01
CA GLU A 691 -22.00 53.61 -18.15
C GLU A 691 -20.99 52.76 -18.94
N LEU A 692 -20.08 53.43 -19.65
CA LEU A 692 -18.93 52.83 -20.33
C LEU A 692 -17.67 53.65 -20.00
N LYS A 693 -16.63 52.99 -19.50
CA LYS A 693 -15.36 53.61 -19.12
C LYS A 693 -14.32 53.38 -20.22
N ILE A 694 -13.68 54.45 -20.68
CA ILE A 694 -12.62 54.41 -21.69
C ILE A 694 -11.27 54.28 -20.96
N ASP A 695 -10.57 53.17 -21.22
CA ASP A 695 -9.28 52.84 -20.61
C ASP A 695 -8.23 53.95 -20.82
N ARG A 696 -7.39 54.15 -19.79
CA ARG A 696 -6.31 55.16 -19.79
C ARG A 696 -5.42 55.12 -21.02
N ARG A 697 -5.16 53.96 -21.61
CA ARG A 697 -4.33 53.80 -22.82
C ARG A 697 -4.87 54.64 -23.97
N PHE A 698 -6.18 54.69 -24.16
CA PHE A 698 -6.80 55.52 -25.20
C PHE A 698 -6.84 56.99 -24.80
N VAL A 699 -7.19 57.28 -23.54
CA VAL A 699 -7.22 58.65 -23.02
C VAL A 699 -5.85 59.34 -23.08
N SER A 700 -4.76 58.57 -22.90
CA SER A 700 -3.40 59.11 -22.96
C SER A 700 -3.00 59.65 -24.34
N SER A 701 -3.68 59.21 -25.40
CA SER A 701 -3.44 59.66 -26.78
C SER A 701 -4.23 60.92 -27.19
N VAL A 702 -5.22 61.32 -26.38
CA VAL A 702 -6.08 62.48 -26.62
C VAL A 702 -5.28 63.77 -26.56
N GLY A 703 -5.43 64.62 -27.58
CA GLY A 703 -4.70 65.88 -27.75
C GLY A 703 -3.25 65.72 -28.23
N SER A 704 -2.76 64.48 -28.40
CA SER A 704 -1.40 64.19 -28.89
C SER A 704 -1.35 63.78 -30.36
N SER A 705 -2.46 63.29 -30.93
CA SER A 705 -2.59 62.90 -32.35
C SER A 705 -4.05 63.03 -32.80
N GLU A 706 -4.28 63.32 -34.08
CA GLU A 706 -5.65 63.34 -34.66
C GLU A 706 -6.31 61.95 -34.54
N ASP A 707 -5.59 60.87 -34.85
CA ASP A 707 -6.09 59.49 -34.76
C ASP A 707 -6.60 59.12 -33.35
N GLY A 708 -5.91 59.55 -32.30
CA GLY A 708 -6.33 59.33 -30.91
C GLY A 708 -7.62 60.05 -30.54
N ASP A 709 -7.78 61.30 -31.01
CA ASP A 709 -9.01 62.08 -30.82
C ASP A 709 -10.19 61.48 -31.59
N GLU A 710 -9.96 60.99 -32.81
CA GLU A 710 -11.01 60.35 -33.62
C GLU A 710 -11.49 59.04 -33.00
N LEU A 711 -10.58 58.22 -32.46
CA LEU A 711 -10.93 56.97 -31.80
C LEU A 711 -11.77 57.20 -30.54
N VAL A 712 -11.38 58.16 -29.70
CA VAL A 712 -12.12 58.50 -28.48
C VAL A 712 -13.47 59.12 -28.83
N ARG A 713 -13.54 60.03 -29.82
CA ARG A 713 -14.81 60.58 -30.33
C ARG A 713 -15.74 59.47 -30.82
N GLY A 714 -15.23 58.55 -31.64
CA GLY A 714 -16.02 57.42 -32.16
C GLY A 714 -16.55 56.53 -31.05
N THR A 715 -15.76 56.29 -30.00
CA THR A 715 -16.19 55.56 -28.80
C THR A 715 -17.29 56.29 -28.05
N ILE A 716 -17.17 57.61 -27.89
CA ILE A 716 -18.19 58.44 -27.23
C ILE A 716 -19.51 58.39 -28.00
N GLU A 717 -19.48 58.63 -29.30
CA GLU A 717 -20.66 58.60 -30.17
C GLU A 717 -21.34 57.22 -30.17
N LEU A 718 -20.54 56.14 -30.17
CA LEU A 718 -21.04 54.78 -30.08
C LEU A 718 -21.77 54.53 -28.76
N ALA A 719 -21.18 54.89 -27.62
CA ALA A 719 -21.79 54.73 -26.31
C ALA A 719 -23.10 55.54 -26.19
N HIS A 720 -23.09 56.80 -26.65
CA HIS A 720 -24.27 57.66 -26.67
C HIS A 720 -25.39 57.09 -27.56
N SER A 721 -25.05 56.50 -28.71
CA SER A 721 -26.03 55.82 -29.58
C SER A 721 -26.74 54.64 -28.89
N MET A 722 -26.11 54.07 -27.86
CA MET A 722 -26.65 53.02 -27.01
C MET A 722 -27.25 53.55 -25.70
N SER A 723 -27.40 54.87 -25.57
CA SER A 723 -27.91 55.54 -24.36
C SER A 723 -27.08 55.27 -23.09
N LYS A 724 -25.75 55.14 -23.24
CA LYS A 724 -24.80 54.97 -22.13
C LYS A 724 -24.00 56.26 -21.92
N SER A 725 -23.75 56.63 -20.67
CA SER A 725 -22.82 57.72 -20.34
C SER A 725 -21.37 57.24 -20.41
N VAL A 726 -20.44 58.15 -20.71
CA VAL A 726 -19.03 57.83 -20.91
C VAL A 726 -18.17 58.44 -19.80
N VAL A 727 -17.31 57.62 -19.21
CA VAL A 727 -16.27 58.07 -18.27
C VAL A 727 -14.91 57.87 -18.92
N ALA A 728 -14.12 58.94 -19.03
CA ALA A 728 -12.72 58.83 -19.45
C ALA A 728 -11.80 58.60 -18.24
N GLU A 729 -11.00 57.54 -18.28
CA GLU A 729 -10.11 57.18 -17.19
C GLU A 729 -8.67 57.66 -17.38
N GLY A 730 -7.96 57.83 -16.26
CA GLY A 730 -6.54 58.16 -16.27
C GLY A 730 -6.23 59.52 -16.88
N VAL A 731 -7.12 60.50 -16.70
CA VAL A 731 -6.86 61.90 -17.10
C VAL A 731 -5.78 62.49 -16.18
N GLU A 732 -4.59 62.71 -16.74
CA GLU A 732 -3.42 63.21 -15.99
C GLU A 732 -3.16 64.71 -16.18
N LYS A 733 -3.76 65.34 -17.21
CA LYS A 733 -3.51 66.74 -17.58
C LYS A 733 -4.80 67.52 -17.85
N LYS A 734 -4.75 68.84 -17.63
CA LYS A 734 -5.88 69.76 -17.90
C LYS A 734 -6.27 69.76 -19.36
N GLU A 735 -5.28 69.77 -20.25
CA GLU A 735 -5.47 69.84 -21.70
C GLU A 735 -6.27 68.62 -22.20
N THR A 736 -5.99 67.44 -21.63
CA THR A 736 -6.74 66.21 -21.92
C THR A 736 -8.20 66.33 -21.44
N ALA A 737 -8.44 66.87 -20.25
CA ALA A 737 -9.80 67.09 -19.73
C ALA A 737 -10.61 68.08 -20.60
N ASP A 738 -9.99 69.20 -20.98
CA ASP A 738 -10.61 70.21 -21.84
C ASP A 738 -10.90 69.65 -23.25
N ARG A 739 -10.01 68.81 -23.78
CA ARG A 739 -10.23 68.13 -25.06
C ARG A 739 -11.35 67.09 -24.97
N LEU A 740 -11.37 66.25 -23.93
CA LEU A 740 -12.46 65.28 -23.70
C LEU A 740 -13.82 65.97 -23.57
N ARG A 741 -13.89 67.12 -22.88
CA ARG A 741 -15.09 67.96 -22.82
C ARG A 741 -15.51 68.44 -24.21
N ALA A 742 -14.57 68.91 -25.03
CA ALA A 742 -14.86 69.35 -26.40
C ALA A 742 -15.30 68.20 -27.33
N LEU A 743 -14.86 66.97 -27.06
CA LEU A 743 -15.28 65.75 -27.75
C LEU A 743 -16.64 65.22 -27.27
N GLY A 744 -17.26 65.85 -26.26
CA GLY A 744 -18.57 65.47 -25.74
C GLY A 744 -18.54 64.35 -24.69
N CYS A 745 -17.40 64.08 -24.05
CA CYS A 745 -17.33 63.13 -22.95
C CYS A 745 -18.12 63.64 -21.73
N ASP A 746 -18.89 62.76 -21.08
CA ASP A 746 -19.79 63.13 -19.98
C ASP A 746 -19.02 63.32 -18.67
N MET A 747 -18.15 62.36 -18.35
CA MET A 747 -17.44 62.30 -17.07
C MET A 747 -15.97 61.95 -17.25
N ALA A 748 -15.15 62.30 -16.26
CA ALA A 748 -13.75 61.92 -16.24
C ALA A 748 -13.23 61.61 -14.83
N GLN A 749 -12.24 60.74 -14.78
CA GLN A 749 -11.47 60.43 -13.58
C GLN A 749 -9.98 60.32 -13.89
N GLY A 750 -9.13 60.67 -12.93
CA GLY A 750 -7.69 60.61 -13.08
C GLY A 750 -6.93 61.57 -12.18
N TYR A 751 -5.60 61.45 -12.19
CA TYR A 751 -4.70 62.17 -11.28
C TYR A 751 -4.69 63.68 -11.47
N TYR A 752 -5.16 64.18 -12.62
CA TYR A 752 -5.40 65.61 -12.80
C TYR A 752 -6.38 66.17 -11.76
N PHE A 753 -7.44 65.42 -11.46
CA PHE A 753 -8.48 65.82 -10.51
C PHE A 753 -8.12 65.41 -9.08
N SER A 754 -7.85 64.13 -8.88
CA SER A 754 -7.40 63.60 -7.60
C SER A 754 -6.87 62.17 -7.74
N GLN A 755 -5.95 61.79 -6.85
CA GLN A 755 -5.70 60.37 -6.58
C GLN A 755 -6.85 59.79 -5.75
N ALA A 756 -6.84 58.48 -5.51
CA ALA A 756 -7.76 57.89 -4.56
C ALA A 756 -7.45 58.41 -3.15
N ILE A 757 -8.45 58.96 -2.47
CA ILE A 757 -8.32 59.62 -1.17
C ILE A 757 -9.28 59.02 -0.14
N PRO A 758 -8.99 59.11 1.18
CA PRO A 758 -9.91 58.64 2.20
C PRO A 758 -11.27 59.37 2.16
N ALA A 759 -12.34 58.71 2.59
CA ALA A 759 -13.71 59.26 2.56
C ALA A 759 -13.84 60.64 3.25
N LYS A 760 -13.12 60.87 4.36
CA LYS A 760 -13.09 62.18 5.05
C LYS A 760 -12.53 63.31 4.17
N ALA A 761 -11.52 63.01 3.34
CA ALA A 761 -10.95 63.98 2.42
C ALA A 761 -11.90 64.24 1.25
N LEU A 762 -12.57 63.21 0.73
CA LEU A 762 -13.62 63.34 -0.28
C LEU A 762 -14.78 64.20 0.21
N ALA A 763 -15.27 63.96 1.44
CA ALA A 763 -16.33 64.77 2.05
C ALA A 763 -15.94 66.25 2.17
N LYS A 764 -14.66 66.52 2.43
CA LYS A 764 -14.13 67.90 2.45
C LYS A 764 -14.14 68.52 1.05
N LEU A 765 -13.68 67.79 0.03
CA LEU A 765 -13.72 68.26 -1.37
C LEU A 765 -15.15 68.58 -1.83
N LEU A 766 -16.13 67.77 -1.44
CA LEU A 766 -17.55 68.02 -1.75
C LEU A 766 -18.09 69.30 -1.09
N LYS A 767 -17.62 69.63 0.11
CA LYS A 767 -17.97 70.89 0.82
C LYS A 767 -17.27 72.10 0.24
N ASP A 768 -16.03 71.93 -0.21
CA ASP A 768 -15.17 72.98 -0.75
C ASP A 768 -15.47 73.28 -2.24
N ALA A 769 -16.34 72.49 -2.90
CA ALA A 769 -16.69 72.55 -4.32
C ALA A 769 -17.50 73.81 -4.73
N ARG A 770 -16.83 74.95 -4.60
CA ARG A 770 -16.94 76.16 -5.44
C ARG A 770 -15.69 76.30 -6.34
N MET A 771 -14.95 75.22 -6.56
CA MET A 771 -13.66 75.23 -7.27
C MET A 771 -13.81 74.64 -8.69
N ALA A 772 -13.38 75.46 -9.66
CA ALA A 772 -13.30 75.23 -11.11
C ALA A 772 -14.61 75.41 -11.93
N ALA A 773 -15.13 76.64 -11.92
CA ALA A 773 -15.70 77.23 -13.14
C ALA A 773 -14.58 77.77 -14.03
#